data_AF-M3BL41-F1
#
_entry.id   AF-M3BL41-F1
#
_cell.length_a   1.000
_cell.length_b   1.000
_cell.length_c   1.000
_cell.angle_alpha   90.00
_cell.angle_beta   90.00
_cell.angle_gamma   90.00
#
_symmetry.space_group_name_H-M   'P 1'
#
loop_
_entity.id
_entity.type
_entity.pdbx_description
1 polymer ?
#
loop_
_entity_poly.entity_id
_entity_poly.type
_entity_poly.pdbx_seq_one_letter_code
_entity_poly.pdbx_strand_id
1 'polypeptide(L)'
;MAKTDSTPTTEAQEDDAAGARLSTAPAEDRGQAVPGSFGGVRRPGALGALAWTGREVIGWLRWFWRQLTSMRVALILLLLLSLATIPGSLIPQTSVDSVKADTWKEAHKTLTPIYEKLQLFHVYSSVWFSAIYILLFVSLIGCIVPRTWQFVGQLRGRPPKAPRRLDRLPAYATWRTDADPDEVLAAARRALRRKRFRTVAADDSVASEKGYLREAGNLLFHVSLIVMLVAFASAQLWKYEGGKLVVEGDKFSNTLTQYDDFKSGSLFSTDDLPPFGFQLKGFTGTYERTGPQKGTPRDYRAHISYWEGADGTPRDTTIKVNEPLEVGGSKVYLQGHGYAPKVTIRDGQGTVVYHGAVASLPLDNNITETTVIKVPDYWDKNGKKSQLGFTGNFVPTLDLRTGRMASVFPALDNPVLILTAYKGDLGIDSGLPQSVYKLETKRMKQFMEGDRPFARALKPGETMTLPDGAGSLKFDGISTWATFQISHKPGDMPALAGAVAALIGVAGSLFIQRRRVWVRAVRGADGRTVVELAGLGRSESAKVPEELYELAVALQSAAPPVAEEEPDGTTPSGESSSGESSSGESPSGEDSSGEGSDESSGKSSAKSEEEKAVETAEERAVDKPAGANADATAEEPTRSAEPTDSSEGARA
;
A
#
# COMPACT_ATOMS: atom_id res chain seq x y z
N MET A 1 56.48 -36.83 29.93
CA MET A 1 56.78 -38.08 30.68
C MET A 1 56.17 -39.23 29.91
N ALA A 2 56.99 -40.23 29.59
CA ALA A 2 56.65 -41.36 28.72
C ALA A 2 55.97 -42.52 29.47
N LYS A 3 55.49 -43.49 28.67
CA LYS A 3 55.11 -44.91 28.94
C LYS A 3 53.59 -45.19 28.85
N THR A 4 53.10 -46.27 28.23
CA THR A 4 53.69 -47.47 27.61
C THR A 4 52.59 -48.23 26.86
N ASP A 5 52.97 -48.91 25.77
CA ASP A 5 52.20 -49.98 25.13
C ASP A 5 51.97 -51.18 26.07
N SER A 6 50.84 -51.86 25.88
CA SER A 6 50.71 -53.30 26.12
C SER A 6 49.54 -53.89 25.34
N THR A 7 49.86 -54.72 24.36
CA THR A 7 48.95 -55.67 23.72
C THR A 7 49.00 -56.99 24.49
N PRO A 8 47.88 -57.70 24.67
CA PRO A 8 47.90 -59.13 24.88
C PRO A 8 47.13 -59.90 23.80
N THR A 9 47.55 -61.15 23.71
CA THR A 9 47.47 -62.10 22.61
C THR A 9 46.17 -62.89 22.60
N THR A 10 45.84 -63.34 21.39
CA THR A 10 44.88 -64.36 20.97
C THR A 10 44.92 -65.64 21.81
N GLU A 11 43.95 -65.85 22.70
CA GLU A 11 43.63 -67.20 23.24
C GLU A 11 42.24 -67.31 23.89
N ALA A 12 41.31 -66.40 23.57
CA ALA A 12 39.90 -66.47 24.00
C ALA A 12 38.95 -66.70 22.80
N GLN A 13 39.45 -67.36 21.74
CA GLN A 13 38.81 -67.42 20.43
C GLN A 13 38.13 -68.76 20.11
N GLU A 14 38.01 -69.71 21.06
CA GLU A 14 37.44 -71.03 20.76
C GLU A 14 36.13 -71.40 21.50
N ASP A 15 35.71 -70.66 22.53
CA ASP A 15 34.44 -70.99 23.22
C ASP A 15 33.19 -70.26 22.68
N ASP A 16 33.36 -69.21 21.87
CA ASP A 16 32.22 -68.46 21.30
C ASP A 16 31.71 -69.05 19.96
N ALA A 17 32.40 -70.08 19.44
CA ALA A 17 32.10 -70.68 18.14
C ALA A 17 30.94 -71.71 18.18
N ALA A 18 30.51 -72.16 19.36
CA ALA A 18 29.45 -73.16 19.52
C ALA A 18 28.05 -72.57 19.77
N GLY A 19 27.93 -71.31 20.21
CA GLY A 19 26.64 -70.64 20.48
C GLY A 19 25.97 -69.99 19.27
N ALA A 20 26.70 -69.77 18.18
CA ALA A 20 26.25 -68.92 17.06
C ALA A 20 25.40 -69.63 15.99
N ARG A 21 25.13 -70.94 16.11
CA ARG A 21 24.40 -71.70 15.05
C ARG A 21 22.91 -71.92 15.29
N LEU A 22 22.29 -71.22 16.25
CA LEU A 22 20.85 -71.35 16.53
C LEU A 22 20.08 -70.03 16.67
N SER A 23 20.63 -68.89 16.25
CA SER A 23 19.88 -67.63 16.23
C SER A 23 19.26 -67.36 14.86
N THR A 24 17.93 -67.35 14.80
CA THR A 24 17.11 -66.99 13.62
C THR A 24 16.61 -65.54 13.67
N ALA A 25 17.21 -64.70 14.53
CA ALA A 25 16.91 -63.26 14.51
C ALA A 25 17.49 -62.63 13.22
N PRO A 26 16.71 -61.81 12.49
CA PRO A 26 17.26 -61.08 11.36
C PRO A 26 18.37 -60.17 11.88
N ALA A 27 19.54 -60.23 11.24
CA ALA A 27 20.64 -59.31 11.52
C ALA A 27 20.15 -57.88 11.28
N GLU A 28 20.01 -57.10 12.35
CA GLU A 28 19.81 -55.66 12.26
C GLU A 28 21.03 -55.05 11.55
N ASP A 29 20.85 -54.67 10.29
CA ASP A 29 21.78 -53.86 9.53
C ASP A 29 21.92 -52.51 10.25
N ARG A 30 23.01 -52.35 11.01
CA ARG A 30 23.36 -51.15 11.79
C ARG A 30 23.75 -49.97 10.88
N GLY A 31 22.90 -49.63 9.92
CA GLY A 31 22.93 -48.34 9.24
C GLY A 31 22.31 -47.29 10.17
N GLN A 32 23.15 -46.58 10.94
CA GLN A 32 22.72 -45.46 11.78
C GLN A 32 21.87 -44.47 10.96
N ALA A 33 20.55 -44.51 11.18
CA ALA A 33 19.66 -43.45 10.75
C ALA A 33 20.00 -42.22 11.60
N VAL A 34 20.62 -41.21 10.98
CA VAL A 34 20.90 -39.94 11.62
C VAL A 34 19.55 -39.28 11.98
N PRO A 35 19.33 -38.85 13.23
CA PRO A 35 18.12 -38.13 13.59
C PRO A 35 17.97 -36.88 12.70
N GLY A 36 16.87 -36.79 11.95
CA GLY A 36 16.62 -35.71 11.00
C GLY A 36 16.94 -36.01 9.53
N SER A 37 17.45 -37.20 9.21
CA SER A 37 17.59 -37.68 7.82
C SER A 37 16.23 -38.01 7.20
N PHE A 38 15.89 -37.36 6.09
CA PHE A 38 14.68 -37.68 5.30
C PHE A 38 14.90 -38.86 4.33
N GLY A 39 16.16 -39.18 4.03
CA GLY A 39 16.60 -40.11 2.99
C GLY A 39 16.89 -41.54 3.45
N GLY A 40 16.71 -41.85 4.74
CA GLY A 40 16.93 -43.18 5.32
C GLY A 40 18.40 -43.64 5.20
N VAL A 41 18.63 -44.95 5.33
CA VAL A 41 19.99 -45.53 5.26
C VAL A 41 20.59 -45.34 3.85
N ARG A 42 21.82 -44.83 3.81
CA ARG A 42 22.60 -44.61 2.57
C ARG A 42 23.15 -45.95 2.08
N ARG A 43 22.78 -46.35 0.84
CA ARG A 43 23.39 -47.52 0.19
C ARG A 43 24.86 -47.23 -0.18
N PRO A 44 25.76 -48.22 -0.09
CA PRO A 44 27.15 -48.06 -0.51
C PRO A 44 27.29 -47.78 -2.02
N GLY A 45 28.36 -47.09 -2.40
CA GLY A 45 28.64 -46.69 -3.79
C GLY A 45 28.20 -45.26 -4.17
N ALA A 46 28.73 -44.74 -5.28
CA ALA A 46 28.49 -43.37 -5.74
C ALA A 46 27.01 -43.11 -6.11
N LEU A 47 26.35 -44.09 -6.74
CA LEU A 47 24.91 -44.03 -7.05
C LEU A 47 24.04 -44.02 -5.79
N GLY A 48 24.44 -44.78 -4.75
CA GLY A 48 23.76 -44.79 -3.45
C GLY A 48 23.92 -43.47 -2.70
N ALA A 49 25.09 -42.82 -2.81
CA ALA A 49 25.33 -41.48 -2.27
C ALA A 49 24.46 -40.43 -2.96
N LEU A 50 24.41 -40.44 -4.30
CA LEU A 50 23.68 -39.46 -5.10
C LEU A 50 22.16 -39.60 -4.95
N ALA A 51 21.66 -40.83 -4.84
CA ALA A 51 20.25 -41.08 -4.54
C ALA A 51 19.88 -40.65 -3.10
N TRP A 52 20.76 -40.88 -2.12
CA TRP A 52 20.55 -40.43 -0.74
C TRP A 52 20.55 -38.90 -0.63
N THR A 53 21.54 -38.21 -1.21
CA THR A 53 21.58 -36.75 -1.22
C THR A 53 20.38 -36.15 -1.95
N GLY A 54 19.95 -36.76 -3.07
CA GLY A 54 18.72 -36.36 -3.76
C GLY A 54 17.48 -36.46 -2.85
N ARG A 55 17.33 -37.57 -2.10
CA ARG A 55 16.22 -37.74 -1.14
C ARG A 55 16.30 -36.75 0.02
N GLU A 56 17.49 -36.47 0.55
CA GLU A 56 17.69 -35.48 1.60
C GLU A 56 17.32 -34.08 1.13
N VAL A 57 17.83 -33.66 -0.04
CA VAL A 57 17.52 -32.34 -0.62
C VAL A 57 16.01 -32.21 -0.85
N ILE A 58 15.36 -33.22 -1.44
CA ILE A 58 13.90 -33.22 -1.62
C ILE A 58 13.16 -33.20 -0.28
N GLY A 59 13.66 -33.93 0.73
CA GLY A 59 13.12 -33.95 2.08
C GLY A 59 13.15 -32.57 2.74
N TRP A 60 14.29 -31.90 2.69
CA TRP A 60 14.48 -30.54 3.17
C TRP A 60 13.64 -29.52 2.41
N LEU A 61 13.59 -29.61 1.07
CA LEU A 61 12.74 -28.76 0.25
C LEU A 61 11.26 -28.94 0.61
N ARG A 62 10.79 -30.18 0.79
CA ARG A 62 9.41 -30.48 1.20
C ARG A 62 9.12 -29.97 2.60
N TRP A 63 10.04 -30.15 3.54
CA TRP A 63 9.89 -29.65 4.90
C TRP A 63 9.82 -28.12 4.92
N PHE A 64 10.73 -27.45 4.21
CA PHE A 64 10.77 -25.99 4.09
C PHE A 64 9.49 -25.46 3.43
N TRP A 65 9.04 -26.09 2.35
CA TRP A 65 7.76 -25.79 1.71
C TRP A 65 6.59 -25.94 2.67
N ARG A 66 6.53 -27.01 3.47
CA ARG A 66 5.46 -27.21 4.46
C ARG A 66 5.48 -26.14 5.56
N GLN A 67 6.66 -25.68 5.98
CA GLN A 67 6.75 -24.57 6.93
C GLN A 67 6.27 -23.26 6.29
N LEU A 68 6.77 -22.95 5.09
CA LEU A 68 6.44 -21.71 4.37
C LEU A 68 4.96 -21.63 4.02
N THR A 69 4.32 -22.76 3.72
CA THR A 69 2.88 -22.85 3.42
C THR A 69 1.99 -23.00 4.66
N SER A 70 2.53 -22.83 5.88
CA SER A 70 1.75 -22.87 7.11
C SER A 70 1.17 -21.49 7.46
N MET A 71 -0.07 -21.47 7.94
CA MET A 71 -0.73 -20.23 8.40
C MET A 71 0.05 -19.54 9.54
N ARG A 72 0.70 -20.32 10.41
CA ARG A 72 1.53 -19.80 11.52
C ARG A 72 2.69 -18.95 10.99
N VAL A 73 3.42 -19.46 10.00
CA VAL A 73 4.54 -18.73 9.41
C VAL A 73 4.05 -17.47 8.71
N ALA A 74 2.92 -17.51 8.01
CA ALA A 74 2.34 -16.33 7.40
C ALA A 74 2.04 -15.21 8.43
N LEU A 75 1.47 -15.55 9.60
CA LEU A 75 1.22 -14.58 10.67
C LEU A 75 2.50 -14.00 11.28
N ILE A 76 3.54 -14.83 11.45
CA ILE A 76 4.85 -14.36 11.91
C ILE A 76 5.48 -13.43 10.88
N LEU A 77 5.42 -13.77 9.59
CA LEU A 77 5.94 -12.93 8.52
C LEU A 77 5.21 -11.58 8.43
N LEU A 78 3.89 -11.56 8.67
CA LEU A 78 3.13 -10.32 8.78
C LEU A 78 3.59 -9.46 9.95
N LEU A 79 3.83 -10.06 11.12
CA LEU A 79 4.39 -9.34 12.28
C LEU A 79 5.79 -8.81 11.99
N LEU A 80 6.65 -9.62 11.38
CA LEU A 80 8.00 -9.22 11.00
C LEU A 80 7.98 -8.08 9.96
N LEU A 81 7.05 -8.12 9.01
CA LEU A 81 6.87 -7.04 8.04
C LEU A 81 6.46 -5.73 8.75
N SER A 82 5.57 -5.80 9.73
CA SER A 82 5.19 -4.64 10.54
C SER A 82 6.34 -4.08 11.37
N LEU A 83 7.20 -4.94 11.94
CA LEU A 83 8.39 -4.49 12.66
C LEU A 83 9.44 -3.90 11.70
N ALA A 84 9.57 -4.50 10.52
CA ALA A 84 10.46 -4.07 9.45
C ALA A 84 10.15 -2.67 8.92
N THR A 85 8.89 -2.21 8.99
CA THR A 85 8.51 -0.85 8.58
C THR A 85 8.89 0.24 9.59
N ILE A 86 9.12 -0.11 10.87
CA ILE A 86 9.40 0.90 11.92
C ILE A 86 10.64 1.73 11.58
N PRO A 87 11.82 1.15 11.27
CA PRO A 87 13.00 1.95 10.92
C PRO A 87 12.78 2.84 9.70
N GLY A 88 12.02 2.36 8.71
CA GLY A 88 11.72 3.10 7.48
C GLY A 88 10.85 4.34 7.70
N SER A 89 10.15 4.41 8.84
CA SER A 89 9.35 5.57 9.25
C SER A 89 10.12 6.57 10.13
N LEU A 90 11.14 6.10 10.86
CA LEU A 90 11.92 6.92 11.79
C LEU A 90 13.15 7.56 11.13
N ILE A 91 13.76 6.86 10.16
CA ILE A 91 15.01 7.27 9.51
C ILE A 91 14.69 7.89 8.14
N PRO A 92 15.28 9.05 7.77
CA PRO A 92 15.09 9.64 6.46
C PRO A 92 15.36 8.64 5.33
N GLN A 93 14.40 8.49 4.41
CA GLN A 93 14.53 7.58 3.27
C GLN A 93 14.94 8.35 2.03
N THR A 94 16.02 7.92 1.37
CA THR A 94 16.55 8.58 0.16
C THR A 94 15.52 8.62 -0.98
N SER A 95 14.61 7.65 -1.04
CA SER A 95 13.55 7.59 -2.05
C SER A 95 12.41 8.60 -1.83
N VAL A 96 12.33 9.19 -0.63
CA VAL A 96 11.30 10.18 -0.26
C VAL A 96 11.88 11.59 -0.32
N ASP A 97 13.03 11.79 0.32
CA ASP A 97 13.74 13.07 0.34
C ASP A 97 15.24 12.82 0.44
N SER A 98 15.91 12.89 -0.71
CA SER A 98 17.36 12.67 -0.81
C SER A 98 18.14 13.77 -0.10
N VAL A 99 17.67 15.02 -0.13
CA VAL A 99 18.35 16.16 0.49
C VAL A 99 18.36 16.01 2.01
N LYS A 100 17.22 15.64 2.60
CA LYS A 100 17.12 15.38 4.04
C LYS A 100 17.96 14.17 4.46
N ALA A 101 17.98 13.11 3.64
CA ALA A 101 18.82 11.95 3.89
C ALA A 101 20.31 12.29 3.84
N ASP A 102 20.76 13.03 2.82
CA ASP A 102 22.16 13.44 2.68
C ASP A 102 22.58 14.39 3.79
N THR A 103 21.73 15.36 4.16
CA THR A 103 21.97 16.24 5.32
C THR A 103 22.14 15.44 6.61
N TRP A 104 21.30 14.43 6.84
CA TRP A 104 21.42 13.55 8.01
C TRP A 104 22.74 12.78 8.01
N LYS A 105 23.14 12.23 6.84
CA LYS A 105 24.40 11.51 6.66
C LYS A 105 25.61 12.40 6.91
N GLU A 106 25.53 13.67 6.51
CA GLU A 106 26.55 14.66 6.79
C GLU A 106 26.66 15.00 8.28
N ALA A 107 25.53 15.14 8.96
CA ALA A 107 25.50 15.40 10.40
C ALA A 107 25.97 14.21 11.25
N HIS A 108 25.77 12.96 10.80
CA HIS A 108 26.02 11.74 11.58
C HIS A 108 27.09 10.83 10.96
N LYS A 109 28.32 11.33 10.83
CA LYS A 109 29.43 10.61 10.16
C LYS A 109 29.80 9.25 10.79
N THR A 110 29.52 9.01 12.07
CA THR A 110 29.81 7.74 12.78
C THR A 110 28.73 6.68 12.62
N LEU A 111 27.45 7.08 12.61
CA LEU A 111 26.31 6.16 12.45
C LEU A 111 26.05 5.81 10.99
N THR A 112 26.34 6.73 10.07
CA THR A 112 26.07 6.58 8.65
C THR A 112 26.64 5.27 8.06
N PRO A 113 27.92 4.90 8.27
CA PRO A 113 28.45 3.65 7.72
C PRO A 113 27.74 2.40 8.23
N ILE A 114 27.21 2.41 9.47
CA ILE A 114 26.46 1.29 10.05
C ILE A 114 25.08 1.22 9.40
N TYR A 115 24.39 2.35 9.30
CA TYR A 115 23.05 2.43 8.74
C TYR A 115 23.03 2.09 7.25
N GLU A 116 24.08 2.46 6.50
CA GLU A 116 24.24 2.06 5.11
C GLU A 116 24.46 0.55 4.96
N LYS A 117 25.29 -0.07 5.82
CA LYS A 117 25.47 -1.54 5.83
C LYS A 117 24.18 -2.29 6.16
N LEU A 118 23.36 -1.74 7.06
CA LEU A 118 22.04 -2.28 7.42
C LEU A 118 20.92 -1.87 6.43
N GLN A 119 21.24 -1.04 5.43
CA GLN A 119 20.31 -0.49 4.43
C GLN A 119 19.15 0.34 5.03
N LEU A 120 19.38 1.03 6.15
CA LEU A 120 18.33 1.77 6.87
C LEU A 120 17.86 3.08 6.20
N PHE A 121 18.62 3.61 5.23
CA PHE A 121 18.16 4.72 4.36
C PHE A 121 17.33 4.26 3.16
N HIS A 122 17.26 2.93 2.98
CA HIS A 122 16.67 2.26 1.83
C HIS A 122 15.86 1.04 2.29
N VAL A 123 15.13 1.17 3.41
CA VAL A 123 14.46 0.05 4.10
C VAL A 123 13.54 -0.71 3.14
N TYR A 124 12.71 0.02 2.39
CA TYR A 124 11.72 -0.55 1.47
C TYR A 124 12.33 -1.25 0.24
N SER A 125 13.60 -0.99 -0.07
CA SER A 125 14.35 -1.68 -1.14
C SER A 125 15.48 -2.54 -0.60
N SER A 126 15.54 -2.75 0.71
CA SER A 126 16.59 -3.55 1.36
C SER A 126 16.41 -5.04 1.09
N VAL A 127 17.50 -5.80 1.16
CA VAL A 127 17.50 -7.25 0.93
C VAL A 127 16.65 -7.96 1.98
N TRP A 128 16.74 -7.54 3.24
CA TRP A 128 16.02 -8.17 4.35
C TRP A 128 14.52 -7.86 4.31
N PHE A 129 14.11 -6.63 3.98
CA PHE A 129 12.70 -6.27 3.80
C PHE A 129 12.10 -7.05 2.62
N SER A 130 12.83 -7.09 1.49
CA SER A 130 12.42 -7.83 0.30
C SER A 130 12.32 -9.33 0.57
N ALA A 131 13.20 -9.91 1.38
CA ALA A 131 13.14 -11.31 1.77
C ALA A 131 11.87 -11.64 2.56
N ILE A 132 11.50 -10.81 3.56
CA ILE A 132 10.24 -10.99 4.31
C ILE A 132 9.05 -10.91 3.36
N TYR A 133 9.03 -9.91 2.49
CA TYR A 133 7.97 -9.70 1.51
C TYR A 133 7.82 -10.89 0.53
N ILE A 134 8.93 -11.40 -0.03
CA ILE A 134 8.92 -12.54 -0.95
C ILE A 134 8.51 -13.82 -0.22
N LEU A 135 8.99 -14.06 1.01
CA LEU A 135 8.57 -15.22 1.81
C LEU A 135 7.07 -15.17 2.10
N LEU A 136 6.55 -14.00 2.43
CA LEU A 136 5.12 -13.79 2.66
C LEU A 136 4.33 -14.07 1.37
N PHE A 137 4.82 -13.61 0.23
CA PHE A 137 4.20 -13.85 -1.08
C PHE A 137 4.16 -15.35 -1.42
N VAL A 138 5.28 -16.06 -1.28
CA VAL A 138 5.36 -17.50 -1.53
C VAL A 138 4.47 -18.26 -0.53
N SER A 139 4.44 -17.84 0.74
CA SER A 139 3.56 -18.39 1.76
C SER A 139 2.08 -18.26 1.39
N LEU A 140 1.66 -17.07 0.95
CA LEU A 140 0.28 -16.79 0.52
C LEU A 140 -0.13 -17.69 -0.65
N ILE A 141 0.70 -17.77 -1.71
CA ILE A 141 0.46 -18.65 -2.87
C ILE A 141 0.38 -20.11 -2.42
N GLY A 142 1.33 -20.52 -1.60
CA GLY A 142 1.42 -21.88 -1.10
C GLY A 142 0.23 -22.30 -0.21
N CYS A 143 -0.40 -21.36 0.49
CA CYS A 143 -1.65 -21.58 1.22
C CYS A 143 -2.87 -21.66 0.29
N ILE A 144 -2.88 -20.90 -0.80
CA ILE A 144 -3.99 -20.81 -1.75
C ILE A 144 -4.11 -22.04 -2.63
N VAL A 145 -3.01 -22.49 -3.24
CA VAL A 145 -3.04 -23.55 -4.27
C VAL A 145 -3.71 -24.84 -3.75
N PRO A 146 -3.34 -25.39 -2.57
CA PRO A 146 -3.99 -26.58 -2.03
C PRO A 146 -5.47 -26.32 -1.67
N ARG A 147 -5.77 -25.13 -1.16
CA ARG A 147 -7.13 -24.75 -0.74
C ARG A 147 -8.07 -24.62 -1.95
N THR A 148 -7.59 -24.08 -3.06
CA THR A 148 -8.31 -24.04 -4.34
C THR A 148 -8.69 -25.46 -4.78
N TRP A 149 -7.73 -26.39 -4.73
CA TRP A 149 -7.97 -27.78 -5.10
C TRP A 149 -9.00 -28.48 -4.20
N GLN A 150 -8.87 -28.29 -2.87
CA GLN A 150 -9.84 -28.81 -1.91
C GLN A 150 -11.24 -28.27 -2.15
N PHE A 151 -11.37 -26.97 -2.43
CA PHE A 151 -12.64 -26.34 -2.73
C PHE A 151 -13.28 -26.89 -4.01
N VAL A 152 -12.49 -27.09 -5.08
CA VAL A 152 -12.95 -27.75 -6.31
C VAL A 152 -13.44 -29.18 -6.02
N GLY A 153 -12.76 -29.90 -5.13
CA GLY A 153 -13.22 -31.21 -4.64
C GLY A 153 -14.55 -31.13 -3.89
N GLN A 154 -14.72 -30.15 -3.00
CA GLN A 154 -15.94 -29.95 -2.21
C GLN A 154 -17.14 -29.54 -3.08
N LEU A 155 -16.94 -28.74 -4.11
CA LEU A 155 -17.97 -28.42 -5.10
C LEU A 155 -18.48 -29.68 -5.82
N ARG A 156 -17.59 -30.64 -6.10
CA ARG A 156 -17.96 -31.91 -6.74
C ARG A 156 -18.54 -32.93 -5.74
N GLY A 157 -18.16 -32.85 -4.46
CA GLY A 157 -18.58 -33.76 -3.41
C GLY A 157 -20.09 -33.78 -3.12
N ARG A 158 -20.58 -34.89 -2.55
CA ARG A 158 -21.96 -35.02 -2.09
C ARG A 158 -22.12 -34.39 -0.69
N PRO A 159 -23.30 -33.79 -0.37
CA PRO A 159 -23.66 -33.44 1.00
C PRO A 159 -23.36 -34.59 1.98
N PRO A 160 -22.81 -34.30 3.17
CA PRO A 160 -22.46 -35.34 4.14
C PRO A 160 -23.71 -36.02 4.70
N LYS A 161 -23.60 -37.32 4.98
CA LYS A 161 -24.69 -38.12 5.58
C LYS A 161 -25.16 -37.53 6.92
N ALA A 162 -26.41 -37.81 7.27
CA ALA A 162 -26.98 -37.40 8.55
C ALA A 162 -26.17 -37.98 9.74
N PRO A 163 -25.82 -37.15 10.75
CA PRO A 163 -25.23 -37.64 11.98
C PRO A 163 -26.12 -38.67 12.67
N ARG A 164 -25.52 -39.63 13.40
CA ARG A 164 -26.31 -40.66 14.11
C ARG A 164 -27.29 -40.05 15.13
N ARG A 165 -26.87 -38.98 15.80
CA ARG A 165 -27.63 -38.25 16.83
C ARG A 165 -27.92 -36.83 16.36
N LEU A 166 -29.15 -36.58 15.89
CA LEU A 166 -29.60 -35.28 15.37
C LEU A 166 -30.01 -34.33 16.51
N ASP A 167 -30.48 -34.89 17.62
CA ASP A 167 -30.82 -34.24 18.89
C ASP A 167 -29.70 -33.37 19.49
N ARG A 168 -28.44 -33.67 19.16
CA ARG A 168 -27.27 -32.93 19.66
C ARG A 168 -26.90 -31.69 18.84
N LEU A 169 -27.61 -31.43 17.75
CA LEU A 169 -27.32 -30.28 16.91
C LEU A 169 -28.00 -29.03 17.46
N PRO A 170 -27.39 -27.83 17.32
CA PRO A 170 -27.90 -26.60 17.95
C PRO A 170 -29.32 -26.21 17.54
N ALA A 171 -29.75 -26.60 16.33
CA ALA A 171 -31.12 -26.43 15.86
C ALA A 171 -31.69 -27.83 15.57
N TYR A 172 -32.69 -28.24 16.35
CA TYR A 172 -33.33 -29.55 16.27
C TYR A 172 -34.85 -29.41 16.44
N ALA A 173 -35.62 -30.19 15.68
CA ALA A 173 -37.06 -30.29 15.80
C ALA A 173 -37.50 -31.75 15.54
N THR A 174 -38.54 -32.21 16.24
CA THR A 174 -39.08 -33.56 16.03
C THR A 174 -40.59 -33.59 16.21
N TRP A 175 -41.26 -34.47 15.48
CA TRP A 175 -42.67 -34.81 15.70
C TRP A 175 -42.98 -36.22 15.17
N ARG A 176 -44.16 -36.75 15.54
CA ARG A 176 -44.68 -38.02 15.04
C ARG A 176 -45.79 -37.79 14.02
N THR A 177 -45.84 -38.62 12.98
CA THR A 177 -46.85 -38.60 11.91
C THR A 177 -47.29 -40.02 11.54
N ASP A 178 -48.52 -40.17 11.05
CA ASP A 178 -48.99 -41.44 10.47
C ASP A 178 -48.53 -41.62 9.01
N ALA A 179 -48.00 -40.56 8.38
CA ALA A 179 -47.46 -40.60 7.01
C ALA A 179 -46.29 -41.59 6.87
N ASP A 180 -46.17 -42.19 5.69
CA ASP A 180 -45.09 -43.13 5.39
C ASP A 180 -43.72 -42.43 5.35
N PRO A 181 -42.63 -43.03 5.90
CA PRO A 181 -41.30 -42.42 5.88
C PRO A 181 -40.84 -41.95 4.50
N ASP A 182 -41.13 -42.70 3.43
CA ASP A 182 -40.70 -42.35 2.07
C ASP A 182 -41.43 -41.10 1.55
N GLU A 183 -42.70 -40.94 1.90
CA GLU A 183 -43.49 -39.74 1.56
C GLU A 183 -42.95 -38.49 2.26
N VAL A 184 -42.58 -38.63 3.53
CA VAL A 184 -41.95 -37.55 4.31
C VAL A 184 -40.61 -37.15 3.70
N LEU A 185 -39.74 -38.12 3.38
CA LEU A 185 -38.43 -37.85 2.77
C LEU A 185 -38.57 -37.23 1.36
N ALA A 186 -39.55 -37.67 0.57
CA ALA A 186 -39.85 -37.07 -0.73
C ALA A 186 -40.35 -35.62 -0.61
N ALA A 187 -41.22 -35.34 0.36
CA ALA A 187 -41.67 -33.99 0.67
C ALA A 187 -40.52 -33.09 1.15
N ALA A 188 -39.67 -33.59 2.05
CA ALA A 188 -38.49 -32.91 2.56
C ALA A 188 -37.53 -32.54 1.42
N ARG A 189 -37.26 -33.49 0.52
CA ARG A 189 -36.41 -33.25 -0.66
C ARG A 189 -36.98 -32.16 -1.57
N ARG A 190 -38.30 -32.16 -1.83
CA ARG A 190 -38.96 -31.13 -2.64
C ARG A 190 -38.88 -29.75 -1.98
N ALA A 191 -39.16 -29.66 -0.68
CA ALA A 191 -39.09 -28.41 0.08
C ALA A 191 -37.67 -27.82 0.08
N LEU A 192 -36.66 -28.65 0.36
CA LEU A 192 -35.25 -28.25 0.36
C LEU A 192 -34.77 -27.83 -1.04
N ARG A 193 -35.17 -28.54 -2.11
CA ARG A 193 -34.84 -28.14 -3.49
C ARG A 193 -35.46 -26.80 -3.89
N ARG A 194 -36.71 -26.52 -3.48
CA ARG A 194 -37.35 -25.20 -3.70
C ARG A 194 -36.56 -24.07 -3.04
N LYS A 195 -36.02 -24.31 -1.84
CA LYS A 195 -35.10 -23.37 -1.16
C LYS A 195 -33.67 -23.37 -1.74
N ARG A 196 -33.42 -24.00 -2.89
CA ARG A 196 -32.12 -24.11 -3.58
C ARG A 196 -31.04 -24.85 -2.78
N PHE A 197 -31.41 -25.79 -1.92
CA PHE A 197 -30.44 -26.70 -1.30
C PHE A 197 -30.04 -27.81 -2.27
N ARG A 198 -28.76 -28.18 -2.25
CA ARG A 198 -28.31 -29.44 -2.84
C ARG A 198 -28.73 -30.56 -1.91
N THR A 199 -29.45 -31.56 -2.42
CA THR A 199 -30.00 -32.66 -1.62
C THR A 199 -29.45 -34.01 -2.07
N VAL A 200 -29.22 -34.90 -1.12
CA VAL A 200 -28.91 -36.32 -1.34
C VAL A 200 -29.83 -37.12 -0.44
N ALA A 201 -30.58 -38.04 -1.05
CA ALA A 201 -31.38 -39.00 -0.31
C ALA A 201 -30.52 -40.22 0.07
N ALA A 202 -30.76 -40.71 1.27
CA ALA A 202 -30.35 -42.01 1.79
C ALA A 202 -31.61 -42.75 2.28
N ASP A 203 -31.47 -44.01 2.66
CA ASP A 203 -32.60 -44.90 2.97
C ASP A 203 -33.48 -44.39 4.13
N ASP A 204 -32.91 -43.68 5.10
CA ASP A 204 -33.62 -43.15 6.27
C ASP A 204 -33.67 -41.60 6.32
N SER A 205 -32.97 -40.91 5.42
CA SER A 205 -32.70 -39.49 5.59
C SER A 205 -32.42 -38.71 4.30
N VAL A 206 -32.77 -37.42 4.30
CA VAL A 206 -32.36 -36.45 3.29
C VAL A 206 -31.30 -35.54 3.89
N ALA A 207 -30.08 -35.64 3.37
CA ALA A 207 -29.00 -34.71 3.67
C ALA A 207 -29.00 -33.54 2.69
N SER A 208 -28.80 -32.32 3.19
CA SER A 208 -28.78 -31.15 2.34
C SER A 208 -27.77 -30.09 2.75
N GLU A 209 -27.30 -29.32 1.77
CA GLU A 209 -26.30 -28.28 1.97
C GLU A 209 -26.55 -27.06 1.05
N LYS A 210 -26.27 -25.86 1.57
CA LYS A 210 -26.33 -24.58 0.85
C LYS A 210 -25.22 -23.63 1.34
N GLY A 211 -24.78 -22.72 0.47
CA GLY A 211 -23.83 -21.64 0.83
C GLY A 211 -22.37 -21.86 0.41
N TYR A 212 -22.09 -22.66 -0.62
CA TYR A 212 -20.73 -22.84 -1.19
C TYR A 212 -20.08 -21.52 -1.66
N LEU A 213 -20.89 -20.52 -2.00
CA LEU A 213 -20.43 -19.17 -2.36
C LEU A 213 -19.61 -18.49 -1.25
N ARG A 214 -19.79 -18.89 0.02
CA ARG A 214 -18.95 -18.40 1.13
C ARG A 214 -17.48 -18.79 0.95
N GLU A 215 -17.25 -20.07 0.68
CA GLU A 215 -15.91 -20.62 0.47
C GLU A 215 -15.31 -20.10 -0.84
N ALA A 216 -16.15 -19.93 -1.88
CA ALA A 216 -15.77 -19.27 -3.13
C ALA A 216 -15.35 -17.81 -2.89
N GLY A 217 -16.09 -17.05 -2.09
CA GLY A 217 -15.78 -15.65 -1.77
C GLY A 217 -14.47 -15.53 -1.00
N ASN A 218 -14.26 -16.39 0.00
CA ASN A 218 -12.96 -16.43 0.69
C ASN A 218 -11.82 -16.77 -0.28
N LEU A 219 -12.01 -17.72 -1.19
CA LEU A 219 -10.99 -18.05 -2.18
C LEU A 219 -10.73 -16.90 -3.15
N LEU A 220 -11.79 -16.24 -3.63
CA LEU A 220 -11.70 -15.07 -4.51
C LEU A 220 -10.89 -13.94 -3.85
N PHE A 221 -11.15 -13.65 -2.57
CA PHE A 221 -10.36 -12.69 -1.81
C PHE A 221 -8.87 -13.03 -1.83
N HIS A 222 -8.53 -14.26 -1.50
CA HIS A 222 -7.13 -14.68 -1.46
C HIS A 222 -6.45 -14.65 -2.85
N VAL A 223 -7.14 -15.10 -3.90
CA VAL A 223 -6.64 -15.03 -5.28
C VAL A 223 -6.47 -13.58 -5.74
N SER A 224 -7.41 -12.70 -5.38
CA SER A 224 -7.32 -11.28 -5.73
C SER A 224 -6.13 -10.57 -5.09
N LEU A 225 -5.72 -10.98 -3.88
CA LEU A 225 -4.47 -10.49 -3.28
C LEU A 225 -3.25 -10.88 -4.13
N ILE A 226 -3.20 -12.12 -4.67
CA ILE A 226 -2.13 -12.52 -5.59
C ILE A 226 -2.18 -11.67 -6.86
N VAL A 227 -3.36 -11.51 -7.48
CA VAL A 227 -3.51 -10.69 -8.69
C VAL A 227 -3.00 -9.27 -8.46
N MET A 228 -3.38 -8.66 -7.34
CA MET A 228 -2.95 -7.33 -6.96
C MET A 228 -1.43 -7.25 -6.71
N LEU A 229 -0.84 -8.28 -6.09
CA LEU A 229 0.61 -8.34 -5.87
C LEU A 229 1.39 -8.48 -7.18
N VAL A 230 0.93 -9.35 -8.11
CA VAL A 230 1.52 -9.48 -9.45
C VAL A 230 1.35 -8.17 -10.23
N ALA A 231 0.19 -7.53 -10.12
CA ALA A 231 -0.08 -6.23 -10.74
C ALA A 231 0.90 -5.16 -10.25
N PHE A 232 1.08 -5.01 -8.93
CA PHE A 232 2.05 -4.05 -8.37
C PHE A 232 3.49 -4.39 -8.75
N ALA A 233 3.88 -5.67 -8.75
CA ALA A 233 5.21 -6.07 -9.21
C ALA A 233 5.41 -5.68 -10.68
N SER A 234 4.44 -5.95 -11.56
CA SER A 234 4.51 -5.57 -12.96
C SER A 234 4.52 -4.04 -13.16
N ALA A 235 3.72 -3.29 -12.40
CA ALA A 235 3.77 -1.84 -12.41
C ALA A 235 5.17 -1.33 -12.04
N GLN A 236 5.79 -1.87 -10.98
CA GLN A 236 7.10 -1.39 -10.51
C GLN A 236 8.26 -1.81 -11.43
N LEU A 237 8.19 -2.97 -12.07
CA LEU A 237 9.26 -3.50 -12.91
C LEU A 237 9.33 -2.85 -14.30
N TRP A 238 8.18 -2.51 -14.88
CA TRP A 238 8.07 -1.90 -16.22
C TRP A 238 7.67 -0.42 -16.20
N LYS A 239 7.46 0.19 -15.03
CA LYS A 239 7.16 1.62 -14.98
C LYS A 239 8.28 2.44 -15.58
N TYR A 240 7.90 3.59 -16.10
CA TYR A 240 8.79 4.72 -16.25
C TYR A 240 8.10 6.01 -15.82
N GLU A 241 8.92 6.97 -15.41
CA GLU A 241 8.51 8.30 -15.00
C GLU A 241 9.60 9.28 -15.41
N GLY A 242 9.23 10.38 -16.06
CA GLY A 242 10.18 11.42 -16.41
C GLY A 242 9.55 12.81 -16.39
N GLY A 243 10.34 13.78 -15.96
CA GLY A 243 9.99 15.19 -15.96
C GLY A 243 10.50 15.90 -17.21
N LYS A 244 9.70 16.84 -17.72
CA LYS A 244 10.11 17.75 -18.79
C LYS A 244 9.48 19.13 -18.64
N LEU A 245 10.30 20.17 -18.62
CA LEU A 245 9.87 21.54 -18.86
C LEU A 245 9.75 21.79 -20.37
N VAL A 246 8.58 22.24 -20.82
CA VAL A 246 8.33 22.62 -22.22
C VAL A 246 7.95 24.09 -22.28
N VAL A 247 8.66 24.87 -23.09
CA VAL A 247 8.34 26.28 -23.34
C VAL A 247 7.26 26.36 -24.43
N GLU A 248 6.42 27.38 -24.34
CA GLU A 248 5.39 27.66 -25.33
C GLU A 248 5.99 27.77 -26.75
N GLY A 249 5.43 26.99 -27.67
CA GLY A 249 5.93 26.83 -29.03
C GLY A 249 6.76 25.55 -29.22
N ASP A 250 7.38 25.02 -28.17
CA ASP A 250 8.25 23.85 -28.26
C ASP A 250 7.47 22.53 -28.27
N LYS A 251 8.12 21.52 -28.86
CA LYS A 251 7.61 20.16 -28.99
C LYS A 251 8.37 19.22 -28.07
N PHE A 252 7.64 18.31 -27.46
CA PHE A 252 8.15 17.14 -26.78
C PHE A 252 7.89 15.89 -27.63
N SER A 253 8.86 14.99 -27.67
CA SER A 253 8.70 13.63 -28.18
C SER A 253 9.06 12.65 -27.07
N ASN A 254 8.30 11.57 -26.94
CA ASN A 254 8.48 10.57 -25.88
C ASN A 254 9.72 9.69 -26.13
N THR A 255 10.91 10.29 -26.03
CA THR A 255 12.21 9.64 -26.20
C THR A 255 13.11 9.98 -25.03
N LEU A 256 14.00 9.07 -24.62
CA LEU A 256 14.82 9.24 -23.41
C LEU A 256 15.62 10.55 -23.39
N THR A 257 16.12 11.01 -24.53
CA THR A 257 16.91 12.24 -24.68
C THR A 257 16.12 13.54 -24.49
N GLN A 258 14.79 13.48 -24.49
CA GLN A 258 13.93 14.65 -24.34
C GLN A 258 13.59 14.95 -22.90
N TYR A 259 13.84 14.03 -21.96
CA TYR A 259 13.55 14.20 -20.54
C TYR A 259 14.65 14.97 -19.81
N ASP A 260 14.26 15.82 -18.85
CA ASP A 260 15.19 16.54 -17.97
C ASP A 260 15.63 15.65 -16.80
N ASP A 261 14.73 14.78 -16.34
CA ASP A 261 14.98 13.69 -15.40
C ASP A 261 14.17 12.45 -15.79
N PHE A 262 14.71 11.26 -15.49
CA PHE A 262 14.06 10.00 -15.85
C PHE A 262 14.36 8.91 -14.83
N LYS A 263 13.32 8.15 -14.48
CA LYS A 263 13.37 6.99 -13.58
C LYS A 263 12.59 5.85 -14.19
N SER A 264 13.09 4.64 -14.05
CA SER A 264 12.41 3.44 -14.57
C SER A 264 12.55 2.24 -13.65
N GLY A 265 11.69 1.25 -13.90
CA GLY A 265 11.82 -0.08 -13.32
C GLY A 265 12.97 -0.87 -13.95
N SER A 266 13.37 -1.96 -13.29
CA SER A 266 14.54 -2.75 -13.71
C SER A 266 14.34 -3.56 -14.99
N LEU A 267 13.09 -3.77 -15.44
CA LEU A 267 12.76 -4.48 -16.68
C LEU A 267 12.36 -3.52 -17.82
N PHE A 268 12.48 -2.22 -17.61
CA PHE A 268 12.25 -1.21 -18.64
C PHE A 268 13.36 -1.23 -19.69
N SER A 269 12.96 -1.09 -20.94
CA SER A 269 13.79 -0.86 -22.11
C SER A 269 13.33 0.39 -22.85
N THR A 270 14.20 1.00 -23.67
CA THR A 270 13.83 2.18 -24.46
C THR A 270 12.69 1.93 -25.45
N ASP A 271 12.51 0.68 -25.86
CA ASP A 271 11.44 0.25 -26.78
C ASP A 271 10.07 0.23 -26.08
N ASP A 272 10.02 0.27 -24.75
CA ASP A 272 8.80 0.39 -23.96
C ASP A 272 8.24 1.83 -23.94
N LEU A 273 8.95 2.80 -24.54
CA LEU A 273 8.44 4.16 -24.68
C LEU A 273 7.42 4.22 -25.84
N PRO A 274 6.12 4.41 -25.57
CA PRO A 274 5.13 4.57 -26.63
C PRO A 274 5.46 5.79 -27.48
N PRO A 275 5.44 5.69 -28.81
CA PRO A 275 5.83 6.80 -29.68
C PRO A 275 4.71 7.83 -29.70
N PHE A 276 4.78 8.85 -28.83
CA PHE A 276 3.86 9.99 -28.88
C PHE A 276 4.63 11.29 -28.68
N GLY A 277 4.00 12.41 -29.02
CA GLY A 277 4.55 13.74 -28.78
C GLY A 277 3.46 14.76 -28.52
N PHE A 278 3.85 15.91 -27.97
CA PHE A 278 2.96 17.04 -27.82
C PHE A 278 3.70 18.37 -27.95
N GLN A 279 2.99 19.41 -28.36
CA GLN A 279 3.46 20.78 -28.41
C GLN A 279 2.72 21.61 -27.39
N LEU A 280 3.44 22.41 -26.59
CA LEU A 280 2.80 23.39 -25.73
C LEU A 280 2.38 24.61 -26.56
N LYS A 281 1.08 24.85 -26.70
CA LYS A 281 0.53 26.04 -27.37
C LYS A 281 0.50 27.25 -26.44
N GLY A 282 0.44 27.02 -25.14
CA GLY A 282 0.51 28.06 -24.11
C GLY A 282 -0.08 27.57 -22.80
N PHE A 283 0.12 28.37 -21.75
CA PHE A 283 -0.41 28.12 -20.43
C PHE A 283 -1.36 29.24 -19.99
N THR A 284 -2.45 28.90 -19.32
CA THR A 284 -3.36 29.86 -18.70
C THR A 284 -3.48 29.56 -17.22
N GLY A 285 -3.03 30.51 -16.40
CA GLY A 285 -3.23 30.51 -14.96
C GLY A 285 -4.13 31.65 -14.53
N THR A 286 -5.19 31.32 -13.78
CA THR A 286 -6.08 32.31 -13.18
C THR A 286 -5.96 32.30 -11.66
N TYR A 287 -6.12 33.47 -11.05
CA TYR A 287 -5.87 33.70 -9.63
C TYR A 287 -6.99 34.53 -9.03
N GLU A 288 -7.30 34.29 -7.76
CA GLU A 288 -8.19 35.15 -7.01
C GLU A 288 -7.61 36.57 -6.94
N ARG A 289 -8.37 37.57 -7.38
CA ARG A 289 -7.89 38.95 -7.44
C ARG A 289 -8.23 39.74 -6.18
N THR A 290 -9.18 39.27 -5.37
CA THR A 290 -9.74 40.04 -4.24
C THR A 290 -9.91 39.21 -2.97
N GLY A 291 -10.11 39.90 -1.84
CA GLY A 291 -10.40 39.26 -0.56
C GLY A 291 -9.21 38.51 0.07
N PRO A 292 -9.47 37.72 1.13
CA PRO A 292 -8.44 37.06 1.91
C PRO A 292 -7.64 36.00 1.14
N GLN A 293 -8.20 35.49 0.04
CA GLN A 293 -7.57 34.47 -0.81
C GLN A 293 -6.81 35.08 -2.00
N LYS A 294 -6.61 36.41 -2.06
CA LYS A 294 -5.90 37.06 -3.16
C LYS A 294 -4.56 36.36 -3.47
N GLY A 295 -4.35 36.04 -4.74
CA GLY A 295 -3.15 35.33 -5.23
C GLY A 295 -3.31 33.81 -5.26
N THR A 296 -4.37 33.26 -4.67
CA THR A 296 -4.63 31.81 -4.70
C THR A 296 -5.01 31.38 -6.12
N PRO A 297 -4.43 30.29 -6.65
CA PRO A 297 -4.79 29.75 -7.95
C PRO A 297 -6.27 29.32 -8.01
N ARG A 298 -6.93 29.59 -9.15
CA ARG A 298 -8.31 29.18 -9.44
C ARG A 298 -8.38 28.13 -10.53
N ASP A 299 -7.57 28.26 -11.57
CA ASP A 299 -7.54 27.33 -12.69
C ASP A 299 -6.17 27.38 -13.37
N TYR A 300 -5.65 26.20 -13.71
CA TYR A 300 -4.38 25.99 -14.40
C TYR A 300 -4.61 25.07 -15.60
N ARG A 301 -4.34 25.61 -16.79
CA ARG A 301 -4.58 24.94 -18.07
C ARG A 301 -3.35 25.04 -18.95
N ALA A 302 -2.76 23.89 -19.29
CA ALA A 302 -1.78 23.81 -20.35
C ALA A 302 -2.50 23.41 -21.65
N HIS A 303 -2.50 24.31 -22.63
CA HIS A 303 -3.08 24.05 -23.96
C HIS A 303 -2.04 23.35 -24.81
N ILE A 304 -2.37 22.15 -25.28
CA ILE A 304 -1.43 21.32 -26.04
C ILE A 304 -2.04 20.81 -27.33
N SER A 305 -1.16 20.50 -28.27
CA SER A 305 -1.48 19.71 -29.47
C SER A 305 -0.66 18.44 -29.43
N TYR A 306 -1.28 17.27 -29.32
CA TYR A 306 -0.59 15.98 -29.18
C TYR A 306 -0.85 15.04 -30.36
N TRP A 307 0.05 14.08 -30.56
CA TRP A 307 -0.05 13.06 -31.62
C TRP A 307 0.52 11.72 -31.14
N GLU A 308 0.04 10.63 -31.74
CA GLU A 308 0.47 9.25 -31.48
C GLU A 308 1.06 8.63 -32.76
N GLY A 309 2.18 7.93 -32.62
CA GLY A 309 3.02 7.45 -33.71
C GLY A 309 3.91 8.54 -34.32
N ALA A 310 4.70 8.15 -35.31
CA ALA A 310 5.56 9.08 -36.06
C ALA A 310 4.75 10.04 -36.96
N ASP A 311 3.63 9.56 -37.50
CA ASP A 311 2.80 10.28 -38.48
C ASP A 311 1.38 10.58 -37.98
N GLY A 312 1.21 10.60 -36.65
CA GLY A 312 -0.09 10.84 -36.02
C GLY A 312 -0.65 12.22 -36.35
N THR A 313 -1.96 12.29 -36.64
CA THR A 313 -2.63 13.59 -36.81
C THR A 313 -2.69 14.34 -35.46
N PRO A 314 -2.25 15.60 -35.40
CA PRO A 314 -2.30 16.39 -34.18
C PRO A 314 -3.73 16.62 -33.69
N ARG A 315 -3.93 16.54 -32.37
CA ARG A 315 -5.21 16.77 -31.69
C ARG A 315 -5.02 17.78 -30.56
N ASP A 316 -5.93 18.74 -30.48
CA ASP A 316 -5.90 19.76 -29.45
C ASP A 316 -6.60 19.29 -28.18
N THR A 317 -5.99 19.56 -27.04
CA THR A 317 -6.57 19.31 -25.72
C THR A 317 -5.95 20.21 -24.66
N THR A 318 -6.46 20.12 -23.43
CA THR A 318 -5.95 20.85 -22.27
C THR A 318 -5.59 19.86 -21.16
N ILE A 319 -4.41 20.02 -20.58
CA ILE A 319 -4.01 19.32 -19.36
C ILE A 319 -4.29 20.24 -18.16
N LYS A 320 -4.92 19.71 -17.11
CA LYS A 320 -5.13 20.40 -15.82
C LYS A 320 -4.53 19.58 -14.67
N VAL A 321 -4.44 20.18 -13.49
CA VAL A 321 -3.85 19.56 -12.27
C VAL A 321 -4.43 18.18 -11.96
N ASN A 322 -5.76 18.01 -12.10
CA ASN A 322 -6.46 16.74 -11.84
C ASN A 322 -7.03 16.07 -13.10
N GLU A 323 -6.73 16.61 -14.29
CA GLU A 323 -7.17 16.08 -15.59
C GLU A 323 -5.93 15.90 -16.48
N PRO A 324 -5.16 14.81 -16.28
CA PRO A 324 -3.98 14.52 -17.10
C PRO A 324 -4.38 14.10 -18.52
N LEU A 325 -3.46 14.28 -19.48
CA LEU A 325 -3.60 13.64 -20.80
C LEU A 325 -3.25 12.16 -20.67
N GLU A 326 -4.12 11.29 -21.17
CA GLU A 326 -3.84 9.86 -21.35
C GLU A 326 -3.50 9.60 -22.83
N VAL A 327 -2.28 9.12 -23.11
CA VAL A 327 -1.75 8.93 -24.47
C VAL A 327 -0.76 7.76 -24.49
N GLY A 328 -0.91 6.82 -25.43
CA GLY A 328 -0.01 5.66 -25.53
C GLY A 328 0.03 4.77 -24.28
N GLY A 329 -1.02 4.76 -23.46
CA GLY A 329 -1.04 4.09 -22.16
C GLY A 329 -0.32 4.85 -21.04
N SER A 330 0.22 6.03 -21.33
CA SER A 330 0.93 6.89 -20.39
C SER A 330 0.06 8.07 -19.99
N LYS A 331 0.35 8.64 -18.82
CA LYS A 331 -0.33 9.82 -18.27
C LYS A 331 0.65 10.98 -18.22
N VAL A 332 0.24 12.12 -18.77
CA VAL A 332 0.99 13.37 -18.77
C VAL A 332 0.33 14.32 -17.78
N TYR A 333 0.97 14.51 -16.64
CA TYR A 333 0.50 15.37 -15.55
C TYR A 333 1.13 16.74 -15.64
N LEU A 334 0.34 17.78 -15.39
CA LEU A 334 0.83 19.14 -15.21
C LEU A 334 1.39 19.28 -13.79
N GLN A 335 2.70 19.50 -13.66
CA GLN A 335 3.38 19.63 -12.36
C GLN A 335 3.69 21.07 -11.97
N GLY A 336 3.97 21.92 -12.95
CA GLY A 336 4.35 23.30 -12.68
C GLY A 336 4.23 24.16 -13.92
N HIS A 337 4.40 25.45 -13.71
CA HIS A 337 4.31 26.46 -14.76
C HIS A 337 5.13 27.68 -14.36
N GLY A 338 5.36 28.54 -15.34
CA GLY A 338 6.00 29.82 -15.12
C GLY A 338 6.09 30.62 -16.41
N TYR A 339 6.89 31.66 -16.37
CA TYR A 339 7.11 32.55 -17.50
C TYR A 339 8.49 32.35 -18.12
N ALA A 340 8.54 32.57 -19.42
CA ALA A 340 9.74 32.52 -20.22
C ALA A 340 9.91 33.88 -20.93
N PRO A 341 10.68 34.82 -20.36
CA PRO A 341 11.03 36.06 -21.03
C PRO A 341 11.68 35.79 -22.39
N LYS A 342 11.13 36.38 -23.44
CA LYS A 342 11.70 36.37 -24.80
C LYS A 342 12.73 37.47 -24.90
N VAL A 343 13.95 37.13 -25.27
CA VAL A 343 15.04 38.09 -25.38
C VAL A 343 15.78 37.96 -26.70
N THR A 344 16.28 39.09 -27.19
CA THR A 344 17.22 39.16 -28.30
C THR A 344 18.51 39.79 -27.79
N ILE A 345 19.62 39.07 -27.92
CA ILE A 345 20.94 39.53 -27.49
C ILE A 345 21.78 39.80 -28.72
N ARG A 346 22.36 40.99 -28.77
CA ARG A 346 23.35 41.40 -29.77
C ARG A 346 24.71 41.55 -29.12
N ASP A 347 25.74 41.07 -29.80
CA ASP A 347 27.11 41.17 -29.33
C ASP A 347 27.73 42.57 -29.57
N GLY A 348 29.02 42.73 -29.27
CA GLY A 348 29.73 44.00 -29.45
C GLY A 348 29.92 44.41 -30.93
N GLN A 349 29.61 43.52 -31.88
CA GLN A 349 29.57 43.79 -33.32
C GLN A 349 28.16 44.12 -33.82
N GLY A 350 27.14 44.03 -32.96
CA GLY A 350 25.73 44.23 -33.32
C GLY A 350 25.04 42.99 -33.91
N THR A 351 25.73 41.85 -33.96
CA THR A 351 25.21 40.57 -34.49
C THR A 351 24.31 39.92 -33.46
N VAL A 352 23.19 39.34 -33.89
CA VAL A 352 22.30 38.58 -32.99
C VAL A 352 22.99 37.27 -32.63
N VAL A 353 23.33 37.10 -31.35
CA VAL A 353 24.00 35.91 -30.81
C VAL A 353 23.07 35.02 -29.98
N TYR A 354 21.89 35.54 -29.62
CA TYR A 354 20.84 34.76 -28.98
C TYR A 354 19.48 35.36 -29.31
N HIS A 355 18.49 34.53 -29.61
CA HIS A 355 17.10 34.92 -29.77
C HIS A 355 16.19 33.78 -29.32
N GLY A 356 15.34 34.01 -28.32
CA GLY A 356 14.44 32.96 -27.83
C GLY A 356 13.82 33.26 -26.47
N ALA A 357 12.92 32.37 -26.05
CA ALA A 357 12.30 32.38 -24.74
C ALA A 357 13.19 31.64 -23.73
N VAL A 358 13.41 32.23 -22.56
CA VAL A 358 14.28 31.67 -21.50
C VAL A 358 13.41 31.24 -20.33
N ALA A 359 13.31 29.94 -20.06
CA ALA A 359 12.56 29.44 -18.91
C ALA A 359 13.14 29.99 -17.59
N SER A 360 12.33 30.73 -16.84
CA SER A 360 12.69 31.27 -15.52
C SER A 360 12.02 30.45 -14.43
N LEU A 361 12.71 30.19 -13.31
CA LEU A 361 12.20 29.29 -12.26
C LEU A 361 11.58 30.05 -11.08
N PRO A 362 10.38 29.69 -10.60
CA PRO A 362 9.73 30.38 -9.48
C PRO A 362 10.47 30.15 -8.17
N LEU A 363 10.57 31.21 -7.38
CA LEU A 363 11.14 31.21 -6.02
C LEU A 363 10.07 31.27 -4.93
N ASP A 364 8.87 31.74 -5.27
CA ASP A 364 7.77 31.97 -4.34
C ASP A 364 6.40 31.78 -5.02
N ASN A 365 5.33 31.88 -4.22
CA ASN A 365 3.95 31.72 -4.69
C ASN A 365 3.44 32.88 -5.57
N ASN A 366 4.12 34.03 -5.55
CA ASN A 366 3.80 35.15 -6.44
C ASN A 366 4.56 35.06 -7.77
N ILE A 367 5.25 33.94 -8.01
CA ILE A 367 5.99 33.66 -9.24
C ILE A 367 7.07 34.74 -9.45
N THR A 368 7.78 35.12 -8.38
CA THR A 368 9.08 35.77 -8.56
C THR A 368 10.03 34.73 -9.11
N GLU A 369 10.53 34.91 -10.34
CA GLU A 369 11.33 33.89 -11.01
C GLU A 369 12.79 34.29 -11.10
N THR A 370 13.70 33.31 -11.07
CA THR A 370 15.12 33.49 -11.40
C THR A 370 15.34 33.23 -12.88
N THR A 371 15.99 34.17 -13.56
CA THR A 371 16.33 34.07 -14.98
C THR A 371 17.84 34.02 -15.14
N VAL A 372 18.35 33.00 -15.84
CA VAL A 372 19.76 32.89 -16.21
C VAL A 372 19.87 32.67 -17.71
N ILE A 373 20.72 33.46 -18.37
CA ILE A 373 20.96 33.37 -19.81
C ILE A 373 22.46 33.19 -20.03
N LYS A 374 22.83 32.12 -20.73
CA LYS A 374 24.23 31.78 -21.03
C LYS A 374 24.44 31.90 -22.54
N VAL A 375 25.36 32.77 -22.95
CA VAL A 375 25.66 33.05 -24.37
C VAL A 375 27.10 32.62 -24.66
N PRO A 376 27.33 31.39 -25.16
CA PRO A 376 28.67 30.88 -25.47
C PRO A 376 29.35 31.63 -26.61
N ASP A 377 28.58 31.98 -27.65
CA ASP A 377 29.11 32.52 -28.89
C ASP A 377 29.01 34.05 -28.91
N TYR A 378 29.92 34.72 -28.21
CA TYR A 378 29.97 36.18 -28.14
C TYR A 378 31.29 36.75 -28.67
N TRP A 379 31.18 37.82 -29.46
CA TRP A 379 32.31 38.61 -29.94
C TRP A 379 32.24 40.03 -29.38
N ASP A 380 33.33 40.51 -28.80
CA ASP A 380 33.39 41.90 -28.34
C ASP A 380 33.62 42.90 -29.48
N LYS A 381 33.54 44.20 -29.17
CA LYS A 381 33.72 45.29 -30.15
C LYS A 381 35.06 45.26 -30.91
N ASN A 382 36.07 44.56 -30.37
CA ASN A 382 37.38 44.42 -31.01
C ASN A 382 37.51 43.12 -31.80
N GLY A 383 36.44 42.34 -31.94
CA GLY A 383 36.46 41.06 -32.64
C GLY A 383 37.15 39.94 -31.86
N LYS A 384 37.19 40.01 -30.51
CA LYS A 384 37.71 38.92 -29.68
C LYS A 384 36.57 38.03 -29.16
N LYS A 385 36.71 36.72 -29.33
CA LYS A 385 35.79 35.72 -28.74
C LYS A 385 35.82 35.76 -27.22
N SER A 386 34.65 35.69 -26.62
CA SER A 386 34.41 35.54 -25.18
C SER A 386 33.00 34.98 -24.96
N GLN A 387 32.51 34.94 -23.72
CA GLN A 387 31.15 34.49 -23.41
C GLN A 387 30.45 35.52 -22.52
N LEU A 388 29.13 35.60 -22.64
CA LEU A 388 28.28 36.46 -21.80
C LEU A 388 27.35 35.62 -20.93
N GLY A 389 27.14 36.08 -19.71
CA GLY A 389 26.15 35.54 -18.79
C GLY A 389 25.25 36.65 -18.27
N PHE A 390 23.95 36.40 -18.26
CA PHE A 390 22.98 37.27 -17.61
C PHE A 390 22.33 36.51 -16.48
N THR A 391 22.07 37.19 -15.37
CA THR A 391 21.37 36.61 -14.22
C THR A 391 20.54 37.68 -13.53
N GLY A 392 19.43 37.29 -12.95
CA GLY A 392 18.54 38.17 -12.20
C GLY A 392 17.15 37.57 -12.06
N ASN A 393 16.13 38.42 -12.05
CA ASN A 393 14.77 38.01 -11.78
C ASN A 393 13.77 38.47 -12.84
N PHE A 394 12.83 37.61 -13.17
CA PHE A 394 11.59 38.00 -13.83
C PHE A 394 10.49 38.17 -12.78
N VAL A 395 9.77 39.29 -12.86
CA VAL A 395 8.76 39.69 -11.88
C VAL A 395 7.45 39.96 -12.62
N PRO A 396 6.42 39.09 -12.51
CA PRO A 396 5.13 39.25 -13.20
C PRO A 396 4.35 40.51 -12.82
N THR A 397 4.35 40.87 -11.53
CA THR A 397 3.73 42.08 -11.02
C THR A 397 4.66 42.78 -10.04
N LEU A 398 5.43 43.74 -10.54
CA LEU A 398 6.27 44.59 -9.70
C LEU A 398 5.47 45.73 -9.09
N ASP A 399 5.57 45.92 -7.77
CA ASP A 399 5.06 47.10 -7.08
C ASP A 399 6.18 47.76 -6.26
N LEU A 400 6.74 48.84 -6.81
CA LEU A 400 7.85 49.58 -6.20
C LEU A 400 7.49 50.20 -4.84
N ARG A 401 6.20 50.39 -4.52
CA ARG A 401 5.76 50.91 -3.22
C ARG A 401 6.07 49.97 -2.07
N THR A 402 6.26 48.67 -2.37
CA THR A 402 6.65 47.67 -1.37
C THR A 402 8.13 47.74 -0.99
N GLY A 403 8.95 48.47 -1.77
CA GLY A 403 10.41 48.50 -1.60
C GLY A 403 11.11 47.18 -1.94
N ARG A 404 10.38 46.17 -2.43
CA ARG A 404 10.92 44.85 -2.79
C ARG A 404 10.98 44.68 -4.31
N MET A 405 12.07 44.13 -4.81
CA MET A 405 12.23 43.73 -6.22
C MET A 405 11.71 42.30 -6.44
N ALA A 406 10.48 42.06 -5.99
CA ALA A 406 9.82 40.75 -6.04
C ALA A 406 8.36 40.93 -6.45
N SER A 407 7.73 39.85 -6.89
CA SER A 407 6.36 39.86 -7.36
C SER A 407 5.37 39.99 -6.19
N VAL A 408 4.39 40.87 -6.34
CA VAL A 408 3.27 41.00 -5.38
C VAL A 408 2.02 40.22 -5.82
N PHE A 409 2.00 39.74 -7.06
CA PHE A 409 0.87 38.98 -7.61
C PHE A 409 1.34 38.09 -8.78
N PRO A 410 0.88 36.83 -8.89
CA PRO A 410 1.40 35.87 -9.85
C PRO A 410 1.02 36.12 -11.33
N ALA A 411 -0.01 36.92 -11.61
CA ALA A 411 -0.37 37.28 -12.98
C ALA A 411 0.55 38.36 -13.56
N LEU A 412 0.54 38.54 -14.89
CA LEU A 412 1.33 39.54 -15.61
C LEU A 412 0.70 40.95 -15.55
N ASP A 413 0.48 41.52 -14.36
CA ASP A 413 -0.16 42.84 -14.22
C ASP A 413 0.85 44.00 -14.42
N ASN A 414 2.15 43.79 -14.10
CA ASN A 414 3.23 44.76 -14.38
C ASN A 414 4.57 44.03 -14.53
N PRO A 415 4.80 43.35 -15.67
CA PRO A 415 5.94 42.46 -15.82
C PRO A 415 7.25 43.20 -16.05
N VAL A 416 8.29 42.80 -15.32
CA VAL A 416 9.63 43.41 -15.40
C VAL A 416 10.70 42.32 -15.37
N LEU A 417 11.67 42.43 -16.28
CA LEU A 417 12.88 41.61 -16.32
C LEU A 417 14.05 42.40 -15.75
N ILE A 418 14.55 41.99 -14.58
CA ILE A 418 15.65 42.64 -13.88
C ILE A 418 16.89 41.78 -14.08
N LEU A 419 17.90 42.28 -14.78
CA LEU A 419 19.12 41.52 -15.06
C LEU A 419 20.37 42.33 -14.75
N THR A 420 21.41 41.62 -14.32
CA THR A 420 22.82 42.01 -14.41
C THR A 420 23.50 41.17 -15.49
N ALA A 421 24.65 41.64 -15.96
CA ALA A 421 25.46 40.96 -16.96
C ALA A 421 26.89 40.69 -16.47
N TYR A 422 27.48 39.63 -17.02
CA TYR A 422 28.84 39.17 -16.76
C TYR A 422 29.52 38.82 -18.08
N LYS A 423 30.84 39.05 -18.16
CA LYS A 423 31.71 38.65 -19.28
C LYS A 423 32.80 37.72 -18.75
N GLY A 424 33.03 36.58 -19.41
CA GLY A 424 34.09 35.65 -19.02
C GLY A 424 33.87 34.25 -19.55
N ASP A 425 34.24 33.25 -18.75
CA ASP A 425 34.08 31.82 -19.04
C ASP A 425 32.91 31.26 -18.21
N LEU A 426 31.88 30.77 -18.89
CA LEU A 426 30.66 30.16 -18.36
C LEU A 426 30.91 28.74 -17.81
N GLY A 427 32.07 28.15 -18.11
CA GLY A 427 32.45 26.79 -17.71
C GLY A 427 31.76 25.67 -18.48
N ILE A 428 30.96 26.00 -19.49
CA ILE A 428 30.18 25.04 -20.29
C ILE A 428 31.04 24.22 -21.25
N ASP A 429 32.22 24.73 -21.63
CA ASP A 429 33.15 24.05 -22.54
C ASP A 429 33.93 22.90 -21.87
N SER A 430 33.81 22.74 -20.55
CA SER A 430 34.55 21.73 -19.77
C SER A 430 33.99 20.31 -19.85
N GLY A 431 32.77 20.15 -20.38
CA GLY A 431 32.05 18.86 -20.40
C GLY A 431 31.49 18.42 -19.03
N LEU A 432 31.70 19.21 -17.96
CA LEU A 432 31.11 18.96 -16.65
C LEU A 432 29.64 19.40 -16.64
N PRO A 433 28.70 18.54 -16.20
CA PRO A 433 27.31 18.93 -16.01
C PRO A 433 27.19 20.12 -15.06
N GLN A 434 26.41 21.12 -15.44
CA GLN A 434 26.13 22.29 -14.60
C GLN A 434 24.67 22.75 -14.77
N SER A 435 24.14 23.43 -13.76
CA SER A 435 22.77 23.95 -13.80
C SER A 435 22.60 24.99 -14.90
N VAL A 436 21.52 24.89 -15.68
CA VAL A 436 21.12 25.95 -16.63
C VAL A 436 20.48 27.15 -15.94
N TYR A 437 19.97 26.97 -14.72
CA TYR A 437 19.26 27.98 -13.92
C TYR A 437 20.16 28.72 -12.92
N LYS A 438 21.46 28.42 -12.90
CA LYS A 438 22.45 29.11 -12.08
C LYS A 438 23.64 29.52 -12.93
N LEU A 439 24.07 30.77 -12.74
CA LEU A 439 25.29 31.30 -13.36
C LEU A 439 26.48 31.10 -12.41
N GLU A 440 27.53 30.42 -12.88
CA GLU A 440 28.78 30.26 -12.13
C GLU A 440 29.68 31.48 -12.39
N THR A 441 29.85 32.35 -11.41
CA THR A 441 30.50 33.65 -11.60
C THR A 441 31.99 33.66 -11.30
N LYS A 442 32.58 32.58 -10.78
CA LYS A 442 34.00 32.54 -10.36
C LYS A 442 35.00 32.89 -11.47
N ARG A 443 34.68 32.56 -12.73
CA ARG A 443 35.52 32.85 -13.92
C ARG A 443 34.93 33.96 -14.78
N MET A 444 34.04 34.76 -14.21
CA MET A 444 33.37 35.84 -14.91
C MET A 444 33.57 37.18 -14.19
N LYS A 445 33.62 38.26 -14.96
CA LYS A 445 33.66 39.63 -14.44
C LYS A 445 32.31 40.28 -14.67
N GLN A 446 31.73 40.85 -13.61
CA GLN A 446 30.49 41.60 -13.72
C GLN A 446 30.73 42.90 -14.48
N PHE A 447 29.78 43.31 -15.31
CA PHE A 447 29.79 44.65 -15.88
C PHE A 447 29.55 45.70 -14.78
N MET A 448 30.20 46.86 -14.92
CA MET A 448 30.07 47.96 -13.97
C MET A 448 29.53 49.20 -14.69
N GLU A 449 28.81 50.05 -13.95
CA GLU A 449 28.41 51.39 -14.36
C GLU A 449 28.97 52.39 -13.35
N GLY A 450 30.13 52.97 -13.69
CA GLY A 450 30.96 53.65 -12.71
C GLY A 450 31.42 52.66 -11.63
N ASP A 451 31.24 53.02 -10.35
CA ASP A 451 31.61 52.18 -9.21
C ASP A 451 30.51 51.19 -8.76
N ARG A 452 29.36 51.14 -9.48
CA ARG A 452 28.23 50.27 -9.13
C ARG A 452 28.12 49.08 -10.08
N PRO A 453 27.73 47.89 -9.58
CA PRO A 453 27.40 46.76 -10.45
C PRO A 453 26.30 47.12 -11.45
N PHE A 454 26.51 46.78 -12.71
CA PHE A 454 25.55 47.05 -13.78
C PHE A 454 24.30 46.20 -13.59
N ALA A 455 23.14 46.85 -13.46
CA ALA A 455 21.85 46.20 -13.44
C ALA A 455 20.81 47.06 -14.14
N ARG A 456 19.82 46.43 -14.77
CA ARG A 456 18.71 47.10 -15.45
C ARG A 456 17.42 46.35 -15.21
N ALA A 457 16.35 47.10 -14.97
CA ALA A 457 14.98 46.63 -14.96
C ALA A 457 14.35 47.00 -16.31
N LEU A 458 13.86 46.01 -17.04
CA LEU A 458 13.31 46.16 -18.39
C LEU A 458 11.84 45.79 -18.40
N LYS A 459 11.01 46.65 -18.99
CA LYS A 459 9.65 46.31 -19.42
C LYS A 459 9.68 45.65 -20.81
N PRO A 460 8.65 44.89 -21.19
CA PRO A 460 8.54 44.35 -22.54
C PRO A 460 8.68 45.46 -23.60
N GLY A 461 9.56 45.23 -24.57
CA GLY A 461 9.96 46.18 -25.62
C GLY A 461 11.25 46.95 -25.34
N GLU A 462 11.69 47.05 -24.07
CA GLU A 462 12.87 47.82 -23.69
C GLU A 462 14.19 47.06 -23.96
N THR A 463 15.26 47.82 -24.11
CA THR A 463 16.61 47.30 -24.39
C THR A 463 17.60 47.80 -23.34
N MET A 464 18.39 46.89 -22.77
CA MET A 464 19.59 47.25 -22.03
C MET A 464 20.80 47.25 -22.95
N THR A 465 21.54 48.35 -22.96
CA THR A 465 22.84 48.45 -23.62
C THR A 465 23.93 48.14 -22.63
N LEU A 466 24.82 47.21 -22.96
CA LEU A 466 25.94 46.83 -22.10
C LEU A 466 27.02 47.92 -22.13
N PRO A 467 27.71 48.18 -21.01
CA PRO A 467 28.82 49.13 -20.96
C PRO A 467 29.94 48.83 -21.96
N ASP A 468 30.75 49.83 -22.25
CA ASP A 468 31.93 49.74 -23.12
C ASP A 468 31.68 49.25 -24.56
N GLY A 469 30.44 49.30 -25.03
CA GLY A 469 30.06 48.79 -26.36
C GLY A 469 30.06 47.26 -26.42
N ALA A 470 29.81 46.58 -25.30
CA ALA A 470 29.79 45.12 -25.22
C ALA A 470 28.51 44.47 -25.79
N GLY A 471 27.64 45.24 -26.45
CA GLY A 471 26.40 44.75 -27.06
C GLY A 471 25.14 45.19 -26.32
N SER A 472 24.04 44.45 -26.49
CA SER A 472 22.74 44.80 -25.93
C SER A 472 21.84 43.58 -25.74
N LEU A 473 20.92 43.64 -24.77
CA LEU A 473 19.84 42.68 -24.60
C LEU A 473 18.50 43.41 -24.68
N LYS A 474 17.63 42.97 -25.58
CA LYS A 474 16.25 43.46 -25.71
C LYS A 474 15.29 42.44 -25.10
N PHE A 475 14.34 42.92 -24.28
CA PHE A 475 13.26 42.11 -23.76
C PHE A 475 12.07 42.20 -24.73
N ASP A 476 11.89 41.20 -25.58
CA ASP A 476 10.94 41.26 -26.70
C ASP A 476 9.49 41.01 -26.29
N GLY A 477 9.28 40.20 -25.25
CA GLY A 477 7.95 39.79 -24.82
C GLY A 477 8.02 38.61 -23.86
N ILE A 478 6.90 37.98 -23.58
CA ILE A 478 6.80 36.91 -22.58
C ILE A 478 6.11 35.73 -23.25
N SER A 479 6.69 34.53 -23.09
CA SER A 479 5.98 33.27 -23.29
C SER A 479 5.75 32.61 -21.95
N THR A 480 4.96 31.54 -21.96
CA THR A 480 4.80 30.67 -20.82
C THR A 480 5.60 29.39 -20.98
N TRP A 481 5.82 28.67 -19.89
CA TRP A 481 6.26 27.28 -19.93
C TRP A 481 5.44 26.46 -18.93
N ALA A 482 5.40 25.15 -19.15
CA ALA A 482 4.80 24.20 -18.23
C ALA A 482 5.74 23.00 -18.05
N THR A 483 5.80 22.49 -16.83
CA THR A 483 6.51 21.25 -16.51
C THR A 483 5.51 20.11 -16.47
N PHE A 484 5.85 19.05 -17.17
CA PHE A 484 5.05 17.85 -17.27
C PHE A 484 5.78 16.68 -16.64
N GLN A 485 5.04 15.85 -15.91
CA GLN A 485 5.50 14.51 -15.52
C GLN A 485 4.78 13.49 -16.38
N ILE A 486 5.55 12.74 -17.16
CA ILE A 486 5.06 11.64 -17.97
C ILE A 486 5.27 10.37 -17.16
N SER A 487 4.21 9.61 -16.91
CA SER A 487 4.26 8.35 -16.16
C SER A 487 3.53 7.24 -16.90
N HIS A 488 4.11 6.05 -16.91
CA HIS A 488 3.48 4.84 -17.42
C HIS A 488 3.57 3.72 -16.39
N LYS A 489 2.43 3.09 -16.08
CA LYS A 489 2.30 2.04 -15.06
C LYS A 489 1.34 0.95 -15.54
N PRO A 490 1.83 -0.09 -16.23
CA PRO A 490 0.98 -1.10 -16.89
C PRO A 490 0.17 -1.98 -15.90
N GLY A 491 0.53 -1.99 -14.61
CA GLY A 491 -0.14 -2.79 -13.58
C GLY A 491 -1.32 -2.12 -12.87
N ASP A 492 -1.64 -0.86 -13.16
CA ASP A 492 -2.68 -0.12 -12.42
C ASP A 492 -4.08 -0.73 -12.60
N MET A 493 -4.46 -1.08 -13.84
CA MET A 493 -5.77 -1.67 -14.14
C MET A 493 -5.94 -3.09 -13.57
N PRO A 494 -4.97 -4.00 -13.71
CA PRO A 494 -5.01 -5.29 -13.01
C PRO A 494 -5.08 -5.16 -11.49
N ALA A 495 -4.38 -4.18 -10.90
CA ALA A 495 -4.43 -3.91 -9.46
C ALA A 495 -5.83 -3.46 -9.02
N LEU A 496 -6.48 -2.56 -9.78
CA LEU A 496 -7.86 -2.12 -9.54
C LEU A 496 -8.85 -3.30 -9.62
N ALA A 497 -8.73 -4.14 -10.66
CA ALA A 497 -9.56 -5.32 -10.81
C ALA A 497 -9.37 -6.30 -9.62
N GLY A 498 -8.13 -6.49 -9.18
CA GLY A 498 -7.80 -7.24 -7.97
C GLY A 498 -8.47 -6.66 -6.73
N ALA A 499 -8.36 -5.35 -6.49
CA ALA A 499 -8.97 -4.69 -5.34
C ALA A 499 -10.50 -4.85 -5.30
N VAL A 500 -11.18 -4.67 -6.44
CA VAL A 500 -12.63 -4.87 -6.55
C VAL A 500 -13.00 -6.34 -6.29
N ALA A 501 -12.26 -7.28 -6.86
CA ALA A 501 -12.47 -8.71 -6.62
C ALA A 501 -12.26 -9.08 -5.14
N ALA A 502 -11.30 -8.44 -4.46
CA ALA A 502 -11.05 -8.62 -3.03
C ALA A 502 -12.26 -8.21 -2.20
N LEU A 503 -12.81 -7.02 -2.47
CA LEU A 503 -14.01 -6.51 -1.79
C LEU A 503 -15.21 -7.45 -1.98
N ILE A 504 -15.46 -7.89 -3.21
CA ILE A 504 -16.52 -8.86 -3.52
C ILE A 504 -16.27 -10.19 -2.79
N GLY A 505 -15.03 -10.67 -2.76
CA GLY A 505 -14.63 -11.89 -2.08
C GLY A 505 -14.89 -11.83 -0.57
N VAL A 506 -14.48 -10.74 0.08
CA VAL A 506 -14.74 -10.50 1.51
C VAL A 506 -16.24 -10.45 1.78
N ALA A 507 -16.99 -9.63 1.04
CA ALA A 507 -18.44 -9.53 1.17
C ALA A 507 -19.13 -10.90 1.03
N GLY A 508 -18.78 -11.66 -0.01
CA GLY A 508 -19.27 -13.02 -0.20
C GLY A 508 -18.92 -13.96 0.95
N SER A 509 -17.71 -13.85 1.51
CA SER A 509 -17.25 -14.71 2.61
C SER A 509 -17.91 -14.38 3.96
N LEU A 510 -18.27 -13.12 4.20
CA LEU A 510 -18.86 -12.67 5.47
C LEU A 510 -20.37 -12.81 5.47
N PHE A 511 -21.05 -12.32 4.43
CA PHE A 511 -22.51 -12.27 4.36
C PHE A 511 -23.16 -13.60 3.94
N ILE A 512 -22.44 -14.48 3.25
CA ILE A 512 -22.95 -15.79 2.87
C ILE A 512 -22.56 -16.80 3.94
N GLN A 513 -23.55 -17.53 4.43
CA GLN A 513 -23.35 -18.57 5.44
C GLN A 513 -23.51 -19.95 4.81
N ARG A 514 -22.59 -20.85 5.19
CA ARG A 514 -22.71 -22.26 4.88
C ARG A 514 -23.59 -22.92 5.92
N ARG A 515 -24.61 -23.63 5.45
CA ARG A 515 -25.61 -24.29 6.30
C ARG A 515 -25.97 -25.65 5.75
N ARG A 516 -26.18 -26.59 6.67
CA ARG A 516 -26.57 -27.96 6.39
C ARG A 516 -27.86 -28.26 7.13
N VAL A 517 -28.77 -28.96 6.46
CA VAL A 517 -30.04 -29.39 7.04
C VAL A 517 -30.21 -30.86 6.75
N TRP A 518 -30.57 -31.62 7.77
CA TRP A 518 -30.89 -33.04 7.66
C TRP A 518 -32.33 -33.24 8.07
N VAL A 519 -33.02 -34.11 7.33
CA VAL A 519 -34.35 -34.62 7.69
C VAL A 519 -34.24 -36.13 7.74
N ARG A 520 -34.61 -36.74 8.86
CA ARG A 520 -34.72 -38.20 9.02
C ARG A 520 -36.19 -38.54 9.24
N ALA A 521 -36.64 -39.62 8.62
CA ALA A 521 -37.95 -40.18 8.85
C ALA A 521 -37.77 -41.69 9.02
N VAL A 522 -38.16 -42.22 10.18
CA VAL A 522 -38.04 -43.65 10.48
C VAL A 522 -39.31 -44.14 11.16
N ARG A 523 -39.68 -45.40 10.90
CA ARG A 523 -40.78 -46.05 11.60
C ARG A 523 -40.37 -46.29 13.06
N GLY A 524 -41.12 -45.71 13.99
CA GLY A 524 -40.98 -45.91 15.43
C GLY A 524 -41.53 -47.28 15.87
N ALA A 525 -41.19 -47.67 17.09
CA ALA A 525 -41.65 -48.93 17.69
C ALA A 525 -43.18 -48.95 17.91
N ASP A 526 -43.79 -47.77 18.02
CA ASP A 526 -45.23 -47.52 18.09
C ASP A 526 -45.93 -47.66 16.72
N GLY A 527 -45.18 -47.96 15.66
CA GLY A 527 -45.71 -48.02 14.31
C GLY A 527 -46.13 -46.65 13.78
N ARG A 528 -45.67 -45.53 14.35
CA ARG A 528 -45.80 -44.19 13.75
C ARG A 528 -44.46 -43.75 13.19
N THR A 529 -44.44 -42.80 12.27
CA THR A 529 -43.19 -42.28 11.70
C THR A 529 -42.67 -41.14 12.56
N VAL A 530 -41.42 -41.26 13.03
CA VAL A 530 -40.71 -40.19 13.74
C VAL A 530 -39.96 -39.36 12.73
N VAL A 531 -40.30 -38.06 12.66
CA VAL A 531 -39.62 -37.09 11.82
C VAL A 531 -38.65 -36.30 12.69
N GLU A 532 -37.37 -36.32 12.33
CA GLU A 532 -36.32 -35.54 12.97
C GLU A 532 -35.74 -34.54 11.96
N LEU A 533 -35.60 -33.27 12.35
CA LEU A 533 -34.96 -32.24 11.57
C LEU A 533 -33.84 -31.65 12.38
N ALA A 534 -32.70 -31.43 11.74
CA ALA A 534 -31.63 -30.69 12.36
C ALA A 534 -30.90 -29.78 11.39
N GLY A 535 -30.50 -28.62 11.90
CA GLY A 535 -29.71 -27.62 11.19
C GLY A 535 -28.34 -27.44 11.82
N LEU A 536 -27.31 -27.31 10.99
CA LEU A 536 -25.98 -26.89 11.43
C LEU A 536 -25.46 -25.76 10.53
N GLY A 537 -25.30 -24.58 11.13
CA GLY A 537 -24.52 -23.48 10.59
C GLY A 537 -23.14 -23.42 11.25
N ARG A 538 -22.15 -22.92 10.53
CA ARG A 538 -20.89 -22.48 11.15
C ARG A 538 -21.11 -21.06 11.66
N SER A 539 -20.69 -20.76 12.89
CA SER A 539 -21.08 -19.57 13.71
C SER A 539 -22.58 -19.55 14.05
N GLU A 540 -22.93 -19.32 15.31
CA GLU A 540 -24.30 -19.27 15.82
C GLU A 540 -25.11 -18.22 15.05
N SER A 541 -25.85 -18.66 14.03
CA SER A 541 -26.62 -17.79 13.16
C SER A 541 -28.09 -17.99 13.46
N ALA A 542 -28.77 -16.91 13.85
CA ALA A 542 -30.22 -16.89 14.08
C ALA A 542 -31.04 -17.36 12.86
N LYS A 543 -30.47 -17.34 11.65
CA LYS A 543 -31.13 -17.81 10.41
C LYS A 543 -31.32 -19.32 10.33
N VAL A 544 -30.48 -20.11 11.01
CA VAL A 544 -30.58 -21.59 10.90
C VAL A 544 -31.82 -22.13 11.62
N PRO A 545 -32.13 -21.71 12.87
CA PRO A 545 -33.41 -22.04 13.51
C PRO A 545 -34.64 -21.57 12.72
N GLU A 546 -34.62 -20.35 12.17
CA GLU A 546 -35.71 -19.81 11.35
C GLU A 546 -35.96 -20.64 10.09
N GLU A 547 -34.91 -20.95 9.33
CA GLU A 547 -35.05 -21.80 8.13
C GLU A 547 -35.52 -23.23 8.46
N LEU A 548 -35.14 -23.75 9.65
CA LEU A 548 -35.57 -25.06 10.15
C LEU A 548 -37.06 -25.04 10.54
N TYR A 549 -37.51 -23.98 11.22
CA TYR A 549 -38.91 -23.76 11.56
C TYR A 549 -39.78 -23.69 10.31
N GLU A 550 -39.40 -22.86 9.34
CA GLU A 550 -40.11 -22.78 8.06
C GLU A 550 -40.15 -24.12 7.31
N LEU A 551 -39.08 -24.92 7.43
CA LEU A 551 -39.04 -26.26 6.82
C LEU A 551 -39.97 -27.22 7.56
N ALA A 552 -40.02 -27.19 8.89
CA ALA A 552 -40.94 -27.98 9.70
C ALA A 552 -42.39 -27.64 9.35
N VAL A 553 -42.76 -26.36 9.31
CA VAL A 553 -44.09 -25.88 8.91
C VAL A 553 -44.44 -26.36 7.49
N ALA A 554 -43.50 -26.25 6.55
CA ALA A 554 -43.73 -26.71 5.18
C ALA A 554 -43.96 -28.24 5.10
N LEU A 555 -43.35 -29.01 6.00
CA LEU A 555 -43.46 -30.46 6.04
C LEU A 555 -44.71 -30.96 6.74
N GLN A 556 -45.31 -30.19 7.66
CA GLN A 556 -46.55 -30.58 8.34
C GLN A 556 -47.71 -30.84 7.34
N SER A 557 -47.71 -30.19 6.18
CA SER A 557 -48.70 -30.46 5.11
C SER A 557 -48.63 -31.88 4.53
N ALA A 558 -47.44 -32.48 4.52
CA ALA A 558 -47.20 -33.84 4.02
C ALA A 558 -47.02 -34.86 5.16
N ALA A 559 -46.79 -34.38 6.38
CA ALA A 559 -46.52 -35.17 7.57
C ALA A 559 -47.18 -34.51 8.80
N PRO A 560 -48.52 -34.55 8.92
CA PRO A 560 -49.22 -33.87 10.01
C PRO A 560 -48.79 -34.40 11.38
N PRO A 561 -48.55 -33.53 12.38
CA PRO A 561 -48.21 -33.98 13.72
C PRO A 561 -49.43 -34.65 14.37
N VAL A 562 -49.21 -35.85 14.91
CA VAL A 562 -50.19 -36.56 15.74
C VAL A 562 -50.05 -36.03 17.17
N ALA A 563 -51.17 -35.70 17.82
CA ALA A 563 -51.17 -35.31 19.23
C ALA A 563 -50.63 -36.46 20.09
N GLU A 564 -49.77 -36.15 21.05
CA GLU A 564 -49.40 -37.13 22.07
C GLU A 564 -50.66 -37.43 22.90
N GLU A 565 -51.06 -38.70 22.96
CA GLU A 565 -52.05 -39.13 23.95
C GLU A 565 -51.40 -38.93 25.33
N GLU A 566 -52.01 -38.09 26.17
CA GLU A 566 -51.60 -38.01 27.59
C GLU A 566 -51.68 -39.42 28.17
N PRO A 567 -50.65 -39.88 28.92
CA PRO A 567 -50.72 -41.18 29.55
C PRO A 567 -51.90 -41.16 30.52
N ASP A 568 -52.85 -42.07 30.28
CA ASP A 568 -54.04 -42.28 31.12
C ASP A 568 -53.67 -42.19 32.60
N GLY A 569 -54.28 -41.21 33.27
CA GLY A 569 -54.12 -40.95 34.69
C GLY A 569 -54.51 -42.17 35.51
N THR A 570 -53.54 -43.02 35.81
CA THR A 570 -53.70 -44.06 36.82
C THR A 570 -53.59 -43.39 38.18
N THR A 571 -54.75 -43.11 38.76
CA THR A 571 -54.91 -42.83 40.19
C THR A 571 -54.63 -44.14 40.95
N PRO A 572 -53.74 -44.19 41.95
CA PRO A 572 -53.81 -45.21 42.98
C PRO A 572 -54.43 -44.60 44.25
N SER A 573 -55.68 -44.98 44.49
CA SER A 573 -56.27 -45.00 45.83
C SER A 573 -55.38 -45.83 46.76
N GLY A 574 -55.06 -45.25 47.93
CA GLY A 574 -53.96 -45.71 48.78
C GLY A 574 -54.23 -46.91 49.67
N GLU A 575 -53.14 -47.37 50.27
CA GLU A 575 -53.12 -48.06 51.55
C GLU A 575 -52.01 -47.46 52.41
N SER A 576 -52.40 -47.06 53.62
CA SER A 576 -51.58 -46.46 54.65
C SER A 576 -50.76 -47.50 55.40
N SER A 577 -49.46 -47.26 55.60
CA SER A 577 -48.76 -47.75 56.79
C SER A 577 -47.87 -46.64 57.35
N SER A 578 -48.16 -46.32 58.61
CA SER A 578 -47.54 -45.40 59.55
C SER A 578 -46.01 -45.46 59.65
N GLY A 579 -45.39 -44.29 59.82
CA GLY A 579 -44.03 -44.13 60.35
C GLY A 579 -43.67 -42.66 60.54
N GLU A 580 -43.64 -42.22 61.79
CA GLU A 580 -43.26 -40.89 62.29
C GLU A 580 -41.89 -40.38 61.80
N SER A 581 -41.76 -39.07 61.59
CA SER A 581 -40.79 -38.26 62.36
C SER A 581 -40.96 -36.76 62.11
N SER A 582 -41.08 -36.03 63.20
CA SER A 582 -41.09 -34.58 63.33
C SER A 582 -39.69 -33.95 63.18
N SER A 583 -39.68 -32.72 62.67
CA SER A 583 -38.85 -31.56 63.05
C SER A 583 -37.51 -31.74 63.77
N GLY A 584 -36.49 -31.02 63.29
CA GLY A 584 -35.55 -30.35 64.17
C GLY A 584 -34.11 -30.24 63.67
N GLU A 585 -33.67 -28.99 63.56
CA GLU A 585 -32.37 -28.50 64.03
C GLU A 585 -31.24 -28.14 63.03
N SER A 586 -30.77 -26.91 63.24
CA SER A 586 -29.65 -26.20 62.64
C SER A 586 -28.28 -26.82 62.99
N PRO A 587 -27.18 -26.19 62.52
CA PRO A 587 -26.39 -25.46 63.51
C PRO A 587 -25.87 -24.09 63.06
N SER A 588 -25.76 -23.19 64.06
CA SER A 588 -24.86 -22.02 64.20
C SER A 588 -23.38 -22.39 63.99
N GLY A 589 -22.39 -21.52 63.77
CA GLY A 589 -22.20 -20.06 63.78
C GLY A 589 -20.69 -19.78 63.80
N GLU A 590 -20.24 -18.59 63.37
CA GLU A 590 -19.26 -17.74 64.10
C GLU A 590 -19.09 -16.37 63.41
N ASP A 591 -18.87 -15.37 64.28
CA ASP A 591 -18.83 -13.91 64.10
C ASP A 591 -17.65 -13.34 63.27
N SER A 592 -17.85 -12.17 62.63
CA SER A 592 -17.24 -10.88 63.07
C SER A 592 -17.61 -9.70 62.14
N SER A 593 -18.08 -8.60 62.75
CA SER A 593 -17.92 -7.15 62.41
C SER A 593 -17.79 -6.72 60.93
N GLY A 594 -18.47 -5.71 60.39
CA GLY A 594 -19.05 -4.49 60.95
C GLY A 594 -18.99 -3.41 59.84
N GLU A 595 -19.83 -2.38 59.93
CA GLU A 595 -19.93 -1.19 59.06
C GLU A 595 -20.45 -1.46 57.64
N GLY A 596 -21.51 -0.83 57.13
CA GLY A 596 -22.26 0.35 57.57
C GLY A 596 -22.74 1.07 56.31
N SER A 597 -24.01 1.47 56.29
CA SER A 597 -24.63 2.49 55.40
C SER A 597 -24.56 2.24 53.88
N ASP A 598 -25.57 2.52 53.07
CA ASP A 598 -26.89 3.09 53.28
C ASP A 598 -27.71 2.79 52.01
N GLU A 599 -29.01 2.70 52.21
CA GLU A 599 -30.06 3.37 51.43
C GLU A 599 -29.73 3.82 49.99
N SER A 600 -30.60 3.69 49.00
CA SER A 600 -32.04 3.47 48.99
C SER A 600 -32.48 3.56 47.53
N SER A 601 -33.56 2.85 47.22
CA SER A 601 -34.57 3.19 46.20
C SER A 601 -34.08 3.55 44.79
N GLY A 602 -34.51 2.88 43.73
CA GLY A 602 -35.81 2.29 43.53
C GLY A 602 -36.31 2.74 42.15
N LYS A 603 -36.82 1.76 41.39
CA LYS A 603 -38.01 1.85 40.51
C LYS A 603 -38.16 3.10 39.62
N SER A 604 -38.48 3.02 38.33
CA SER A 604 -39.18 1.97 37.57
C SER A 604 -39.35 2.49 36.13
N SER A 605 -39.39 1.58 35.16
CA SER A 605 -40.29 1.58 33.99
C SER A 605 -40.26 2.79 33.03
N ALA A 606 -39.67 2.70 31.83
CA ALA A 606 -40.24 2.09 30.61
C ALA A 606 -41.59 2.68 30.13
N LYS A 607 -41.58 3.45 29.01
CA LYS A 607 -42.20 3.07 27.70
C LYS A 607 -42.08 4.16 26.60
N SER A 608 -41.64 3.71 25.41
CA SER A 608 -42.12 3.98 24.02
C SER A 608 -42.38 5.40 23.45
N GLU A 609 -41.75 5.66 22.27
CA GLU A 609 -42.29 6.21 20.97
C GLU A 609 -43.08 7.54 20.99
N GLU A 610 -42.98 8.54 20.10
CA GLU A 610 -42.36 8.81 18.79
C GLU A 610 -42.51 10.35 18.51
N GLU A 611 -41.76 10.88 17.53
CA GLU A 611 -41.98 12.11 16.73
C GLU A 611 -41.27 13.47 17.06
N LYS A 612 -40.54 13.93 16.02
CA LYS A 612 -40.27 15.31 15.51
C LYS A 612 -39.28 16.29 16.18
N ALA A 613 -38.19 16.48 15.42
CA ALA A 613 -37.38 17.68 15.11
C ALA A 613 -37.59 19.01 15.86
N VAL A 614 -36.48 19.62 16.31
CA VAL A 614 -35.96 20.99 15.99
C VAL A 614 -34.59 21.23 16.69
N GLU A 615 -33.67 21.88 15.95
CA GLU A 615 -32.43 22.64 16.31
C GLU A 615 -31.53 22.30 17.52
N THR A 616 -30.22 22.09 17.23
CA THR A 616 -29.02 22.95 17.53
C THR A 616 -27.76 22.17 17.04
N ALA A 617 -26.85 22.68 16.21
CA ALA A 617 -25.81 23.69 16.41
C ALA A 617 -24.70 23.32 17.43
N GLU A 618 -23.69 22.55 17.00
CA GLU A 618 -22.29 22.53 17.51
C GLU A 618 -21.43 21.77 16.46
N GLU A 619 -20.59 22.44 15.68
CA GLU A 619 -19.19 22.82 15.94
C GLU A 619 -18.15 21.74 15.56
N ARG A 620 -17.52 21.99 14.40
CA ARG A 620 -16.11 21.82 14.01
C ARG A 620 -15.30 20.63 14.57
N ALA A 621 -14.89 19.75 13.65
CA ALA A 621 -13.48 19.42 13.40
C ALA A 621 -13.33 18.79 12.01
N VAL A 622 -12.73 19.50 11.06
CA VAL A 622 -12.23 18.91 9.80
C VAL A 622 -10.78 19.33 9.63
N ASP A 623 -9.96 18.30 9.51
CA ASP A 623 -8.52 18.26 9.34
C ASP A 623 -8.03 19.16 8.20
N LYS A 624 -7.01 19.98 8.50
CA LYS A 624 -6.19 20.69 7.51
C LYS A 624 -5.04 19.76 7.09
N PRO A 625 -4.67 19.70 5.79
CA PRO A 625 -3.41 19.10 5.41
C PRO A 625 -2.26 20.05 5.78
N ALA A 626 -1.33 19.57 6.60
CA ALA A 626 -0.14 20.30 7.01
C ALA A 626 0.86 20.40 5.85
N GLY A 627 1.05 21.61 5.34
CA GLY A 627 2.28 22.02 4.65
C GLY A 627 3.29 22.51 5.68
N ALA A 628 4.51 21.97 5.64
CA ALA A 628 5.61 22.40 6.49
C ALA A 628 6.50 23.38 5.73
N ASN A 629 6.72 24.56 6.31
CA ASN A 629 7.80 25.46 5.93
C ASN A 629 8.44 26.05 7.18
N ALA A 630 9.77 26.04 7.17
CA ALA A 630 10.73 26.89 7.88
C ALA A 630 10.68 27.00 9.42
N ASP A 631 11.76 26.54 10.05
CA ASP A 631 12.28 27.12 11.29
C ASP A 631 13.63 27.76 10.96
N ALA A 632 13.73 29.07 11.14
CA ALA A 632 14.94 29.86 10.96
C ALA A 632 14.99 30.89 12.09
N THR A 633 15.73 30.53 13.14
CA THR A 633 16.07 31.39 14.27
C THR A 633 17.02 32.50 13.85
N ALA A 634 16.65 33.74 14.18
CA ALA A 634 17.44 34.94 14.01
C ALA A 634 18.43 35.11 15.18
N GLU A 635 19.70 35.34 14.88
CA GLU A 635 20.68 35.95 15.80
C GLU A 635 20.94 37.40 15.35
N GLU A 636 20.80 38.34 16.28
CA GLU A 636 21.13 39.76 16.14
C GLU A 636 22.65 40.00 16.36
N PRO A 637 23.25 41.03 15.72
CA PRO A 637 24.67 41.32 15.85
C PRO A 637 24.98 42.30 16.99
N THR A 638 26.06 42.01 17.73
CA THR A 638 26.64 42.87 18.75
C THR A 638 27.41 44.05 18.15
N ARG A 639 27.27 45.24 18.75
CA ARG A 639 28.08 46.43 18.45
C ARG A 639 28.75 46.92 19.72
N SER A 640 30.06 47.09 19.62
CA SER A 640 31.00 47.51 20.67
C SER A 640 31.06 49.04 20.86
N ALA A 641 31.46 49.46 22.07
CA ALA A 641 31.96 50.76 22.59
C ALA A 641 31.13 51.17 23.83
N GLU A 642 31.66 51.56 24.99
CA GLU A 642 32.97 51.96 25.51
C GLU A 642 32.90 51.86 27.06
N PRO A 643 34.02 51.99 27.81
CA PRO A 643 34.07 51.67 29.23
C PRO A 643 33.90 52.90 30.14
N THR A 644 33.21 52.74 31.27
CA THR A 644 33.48 53.55 32.47
C THR A 644 33.35 52.70 33.73
N ASP A 645 34.34 52.94 34.56
CA ASP A 645 34.76 52.35 35.82
C ASP A 645 33.78 52.57 37.00
N SER A 646 33.97 51.73 38.02
CA SER A 646 33.72 51.91 39.47
C SER A 646 32.32 52.36 39.95
N SER A 647 31.76 51.92 41.06
CA SER A 647 32.14 51.03 42.16
C SER A 647 30.92 50.95 43.11
N GLU A 648 30.88 49.93 43.96
CA GLU A 648 30.08 49.84 45.21
C GLU A 648 28.55 49.79 45.03
N GLY A 649 27.79 48.94 45.71
CA GLY A 649 28.04 48.15 46.91
C GLY A 649 26.71 47.98 47.64
N ALA A 650 26.48 46.76 48.11
CA ALA A 650 25.55 46.37 49.18
C ALA A 650 24.02 46.40 48.93
N ARG A 651 23.49 45.17 48.81
CA ARG A 651 22.43 44.57 49.65
C ARG A 651 21.20 45.43 49.99
N ALA A 652 20.07 45.11 49.36
CA ALA A 652 18.98 44.34 49.96
C ALA A 652 18.12 43.73 48.85
#